data_AF-A0AAU4E5R0-F1
#
_entry.id   AF-A0AAU4E5R0-F1
#
_cell.length_a   1.000
_cell.length_b   1.000
_cell.length_c   1.000
_cell.angle_alpha   90.00
_cell.angle_beta   90.00
_cell.angle_gamma   90.00
#
_symmetry.space_group_name_H-M   'P 1'
#
loop_
_entity.id
_entity.type
_entity.pdbx_description
1 polymer ?
#
loop_
_entity_poly.entity_id
_entity_poly.type
_entity_poly.pdbx_seq_one_letter_code
_entity_poly.pdbx_strand_id
1 'polypeptide(L)'
;MFRPARRTRRWLTATAAFAVAVAGLGTAPAASAAAAPQWQRLTPPLSTPWTKDVSPTNALPDYPRPQLTRDKWQNLNGVWEFAKATPGEAAPVGKTLGERILVPYPVESALSGIMRHETNMWYRRTFEVPKNWQVGKGQRLQLHFQAVDYDATVIVNGKTVTRHTGGYDSFAVDVTDALTTAKTQEIVVGVADPNDQGGQPIGKQRQPGDGIFYTPSSGIWQTVWMEPVASAHIDRLDTTPDAASGTVTVNAVVGGPVKQRVEAIAYDHGRPVGRVTGDANKPLKLKVDRPHLWTPDDPFLYDLRVKLSTGDEVGSYFGIRSVSVGKTADGKQRMLLNGKFVMQVGPLDQGFWPDGIYTAPTDAALKFDLQQEKALGFNMVRKHIKVEPDRWYYYADKLGLLVWQDMPAMKDDVEPSTASRVNYESEMRRMIDQHRSFPSIVTWVPFNEGWGDYEVGRIADEVKSWDSSRLVNAESGVNCCRSEPDSGKGDIYDDHTYTGPGTPVQTGTRAAVDGEYGGLGLKVAGHEFDPAGSFAYEMEPDSATLTRRYGELQQRLLLVAQRCGVSAGVYTQTTDVEKEVNGFFTYDRQVKKMDFAAVRAANEAVIKGATGKPVSGPSVPAGTPGIDGIAAYPFDENTGTVAADAVGDHDATLVGGASWTEGKSGSALAVNGSGQYADTGASLVNTEGSYSAAAWVKFNAVGDGFQTVVSQDGDSTSAFFLQYSGADHRLAMSFVGTRALAPTAPEANRWYHVVGVRDAASGTLKLYVDGQLAATKSVCLGDASTGHTVIGRGKYGGGPVDYLNGAVDQVHVYDRALSDADVSALYSSGK
;
A
#
# COMPACT_ATOMS: atom_id res chain seq x y z
N MET A 1 -68.99 65.28 -15.09
CA MET A 1 -68.09 64.70 -14.06
C MET A 1 -67.34 63.51 -14.63
N PHE A 2 -66.03 63.69 -14.81
CA PHE A 2 -64.92 62.72 -14.81
C PHE A 2 -64.98 61.40 -15.65
N ARG A 3 -64.98 61.56 -16.98
CA ARG A 3 -63.90 61.25 -17.97
C ARG A 3 -62.71 60.29 -17.61
N PRO A 4 -62.07 59.58 -18.59
CA PRO A 4 -62.49 58.32 -19.27
C PRO A 4 -61.33 57.29 -19.54
N ALA A 5 -61.58 55.99 -19.83
CA ALA A 5 -61.55 55.24 -21.14
C ALA A 5 -60.18 55.14 -21.90
N ARG A 6 -59.80 54.15 -22.73
CA ARG A 6 -60.50 53.11 -23.54
C ARG A 6 -59.48 52.15 -24.20
N ARG A 7 -59.99 51.01 -24.71
CA ARG A 7 -59.32 49.93 -25.48
C ARG A 7 -59.01 50.28 -26.96
N THR A 8 -57.93 49.67 -27.48
CA THR A 8 -57.61 49.07 -28.82
C THR A 8 -58.30 49.52 -30.13
N ARG A 9 -57.52 49.77 -31.21
CA ARG A 9 -57.19 48.88 -32.39
C ARG A 9 -57.01 49.65 -33.73
N ARG A 10 -55.92 49.31 -34.44
CA ARG A 10 -55.59 49.36 -35.91
C ARG A 10 -55.57 50.72 -36.64
N TRP A 11 -54.61 50.93 -37.54
CA TRP A 11 -54.73 51.04 -39.01
C TRP A 11 -53.32 51.19 -39.64
N LEU A 12 -53.10 50.55 -40.80
CA LEU A 12 -51.91 50.69 -41.68
C LEU A 12 -51.91 52.07 -42.36
N THR A 13 -50.73 52.62 -42.69
CA THR A 13 -50.28 52.98 -44.07
C THR A 13 -48.91 53.67 -44.06
N ALA A 14 -48.17 53.49 -45.16
CA ALA A 14 -46.76 53.80 -45.35
C ALA A 14 -46.46 55.20 -45.95
N THR A 15 -45.16 55.52 -45.95
CA THR A 15 -44.38 56.42 -46.85
C THR A 15 -44.57 57.94 -46.76
N ALA A 16 -43.51 58.66 -46.36
CA ALA A 16 -42.65 59.46 -47.26
C ALA A 16 -41.53 60.17 -46.47
N ALA A 17 -40.37 60.31 -47.11
CA ALA A 17 -39.11 60.79 -46.58
C ALA A 17 -39.07 62.31 -46.34
N PHE A 18 -38.25 62.76 -45.38
CA PHE A 18 -37.42 63.96 -45.54
C PHE A 18 -36.11 63.81 -44.77
N ALA A 19 -35.01 63.92 -45.51
CA ALA A 19 -33.65 63.89 -45.00
C ALA A 19 -33.27 65.26 -44.43
N VAL A 20 -32.61 65.27 -43.26
CA VAL A 20 -31.70 66.35 -42.85
C VAL A 20 -30.43 65.68 -42.32
N ALA A 21 -29.35 65.86 -43.06
CA ALA A 21 -28.02 65.45 -42.67
C ALA A 21 -27.48 66.41 -41.59
N VAL A 22 -27.08 65.86 -40.45
CA VAL A 22 -26.18 66.53 -39.50
C VAL A 22 -24.95 65.64 -39.38
N ALA A 23 -23.79 66.25 -39.65
CA ALA A 23 -22.48 65.64 -39.73
C ALA A 23 -22.12 64.85 -38.47
N GLY A 24 -21.55 63.65 -38.69
CA GLY A 24 -21.14 62.72 -37.65
C GLY A 24 -19.95 63.22 -36.83
N LEU A 25 -20.15 63.33 -35.52
CA LEU A 25 -19.11 63.10 -34.54
C LEU A 25 -19.12 61.59 -34.26
N GLY A 26 -18.12 60.89 -34.78
CA GLY A 26 -17.92 59.47 -34.48
C GLY A 26 -17.61 59.30 -32.99
N THR A 27 -18.61 58.90 -32.21
CA THR A 27 -18.36 58.28 -30.91
C THR A 27 -17.79 56.89 -31.18
N ALA A 28 -16.48 56.72 -30.97
CA ALA A 28 -15.89 55.40 -30.88
C ALA A 28 -16.67 54.59 -29.83
N PRO A 29 -17.08 53.34 -30.11
CA PRO A 29 -17.70 52.52 -29.08
C PRO A 29 -16.67 52.36 -27.96
N ALA A 30 -17.06 52.75 -26.75
CA ALA A 30 -16.27 52.46 -25.56
C ALA A 30 -16.03 50.95 -25.54
N ALA A 31 -14.77 50.53 -25.63
CA ALA A 31 -14.40 49.14 -25.50
C ALA A 31 -14.98 48.65 -24.16
N SER A 32 -15.93 47.72 -24.24
CA SER A 32 -16.40 46.95 -23.08
C SER A 32 -15.15 46.40 -22.40
N ALA A 33 -14.87 46.84 -21.17
CA ALA A 33 -13.85 46.19 -20.35
C ALA A 33 -14.19 44.70 -20.32
N ALA A 34 -13.27 43.85 -20.80
CA ALA A 34 -13.46 42.41 -20.76
C ALA A 34 -13.75 42.00 -19.32
N ALA A 35 -14.78 41.16 -19.11
CA ALA A 35 -15.10 40.65 -17.78
C ALA A 35 -13.86 39.97 -17.17
N ALA A 36 -13.62 40.19 -15.88
CA ALA A 36 -12.49 39.56 -15.19
C ALA A 36 -12.58 38.03 -15.34
N PRO A 37 -11.46 37.33 -15.57
CA PRO A 37 -11.44 35.88 -15.66
C PRO A 37 -12.10 35.26 -14.43
N GLN A 38 -13.03 34.34 -14.64
CA GLN A 38 -13.68 33.57 -13.59
C GLN A 38 -13.16 32.13 -13.64
N TRP A 39 -12.99 31.53 -12.46
CA TRP A 39 -12.74 30.10 -12.39
C TRP A 39 -13.94 29.34 -12.95
N GLN A 40 -13.66 28.25 -13.67
CA GLN A 40 -14.64 27.27 -14.11
C GLN A 40 -14.04 25.88 -13.91
N ARG A 41 -14.80 24.98 -13.31
CA ARG A 41 -14.41 23.56 -13.24
C ARG A 41 -14.34 23.00 -14.66
N LEU A 42 -13.26 22.31 -14.99
CA LEU A 42 -13.13 21.58 -16.25
C LEU A 42 -13.79 20.20 -16.13
N THR A 43 -14.00 19.54 -17.27
CA THR A 43 -14.60 18.20 -17.29
C THR A 43 -13.53 17.16 -16.94
N PRO A 44 -13.65 16.44 -15.81
CA PRO A 44 -12.71 15.37 -15.49
C PRO A 44 -12.93 14.16 -16.41
N PRO A 45 -11.94 13.26 -16.56
CA PRO A 45 -12.12 12.01 -17.30
C PRO A 45 -13.24 11.14 -16.72
N LEU A 46 -13.37 11.11 -15.39
CA LEU A 46 -14.52 10.54 -14.67
C LEU A 46 -14.94 11.48 -13.54
N SER A 47 -16.23 11.53 -13.24
CA SER A 47 -16.77 12.33 -12.11
C SER A 47 -17.12 11.44 -10.93
N THR A 48 -16.75 11.86 -9.74
CA THR A 48 -17.19 11.23 -8.49
C THR A 48 -18.57 11.76 -8.08
N PRO A 49 -19.28 11.10 -7.13
CA PRO A 49 -20.51 11.62 -6.56
C PRO A 49 -20.39 13.05 -5.97
N TRP A 50 -19.18 13.45 -5.57
CA TRP A 50 -18.88 14.73 -4.92
C TRP A 50 -18.38 15.81 -5.87
N THR A 51 -18.05 15.48 -7.13
CA THR A 51 -17.50 16.46 -8.10
C THR A 51 -18.36 17.73 -8.17
N LYS A 52 -19.69 17.55 -8.21
CA LYS A 52 -20.67 18.64 -8.30
C LYS A 52 -20.77 19.51 -7.05
N ASP A 53 -20.33 19.01 -5.90
CA ASP A 53 -20.43 19.70 -4.62
C ASP A 53 -19.24 20.67 -4.41
N VAL A 54 -18.23 20.61 -5.27
CA VAL A 54 -17.07 21.51 -5.24
C VAL A 54 -17.41 22.88 -5.82
N SER A 55 -17.11 23.93 -5.07
CA SER A 55 -17.27 25.32 -5.48
C SER A 55 -16.18 26.24 -4.90
N PRO A 56 -16.02 27.46 -5.45
CA PRO A 56 -15.11 28.48 -4.90
C PRO A 56 -15.30 28.82 -3.42
N THR A 57 -16.51 28.58 -2.88
CA THR A 57 -16.90 29.01 -1.53
C THR A 57 -16.86 27.89 -0.48
N ASN A 58 -16.58 26.65 -0.88
CA ASN A 58 -16.59 25.49 0.01
C ASN A 58 -15.46 24.48 -0.29
N ALA A 59 -14.36 24.92 -0.92
CA ALA A 59 -13.21 24.06 -1.17
C ALA A 59 -12.52 23.69 0.15
N LEU A 60 -12.82 22.50 0.67
CA LEU A 60 -12.30 21.93 1.93
C LEU A 60 -12.36 22.96 3.09
N PRO A 61 -13.57 23.31 3.57
CA PRO A 61 -13.78 24.46 4.45
C PRO A 61 -13.47 24.17 5.92
N ASP A 62 -13.25 22.90 6.28
CA ASP A 62 -13.00 22.47 7.65
C ASP A 62 -11.60 22.85 8.14
N TYR A 63 -11.44 22.95 9.46
CA TYR A 63 -10.14 23.24 10.07
C TYR A 63 -9.15 22.09 9.78
N PRO A 64 -7.94 22.40 9.26
CA PRO A 64 -7.04 21.37 8.73
C PRO A 64 -6.21 20.63 9.79
N ARG A 65 -6.07 21.14 11.03
CA ARG A 65 -5.20 20.54 12.07
C ARG A 65 -5.97 19.99 13.27
N PRO A 66 -6.61 18.81 13.16
CA PRO A 66 -7.37 18.20 14.26
C PRO A 66 -6.52 17.87 15.51
N GLN A 67 -5.19 17.73 15.37
CA GLN A 67 -4.26 17.50 16.48
C GLN A 67 -3.80 18.79 17.19
N LEU A 68 -4.09 19.97 16.64
CA LEU A 68 -3.73 21.27 17.21
C LEU A 68 -4.77 22.30 16.77
N THR A 69 -5.90 22.32 17.45
CA THR A 69 -7.08 23.15 17.13
C THR A 69 -7.04 24.51 17.78
N ARG A 70 -7.48 25.52 17.02
CA ARG A 70 -7.67 26.89 17.47
C ARG A 70 -9.00 27.44 16.96
N ASP A 71 -9.66 28.23 17.80
CA ASP A 71 -10.97 28.80 17.46
C ASP A 71 -10.90 29.91 16.41
N LYS A 72 -9.80 30.66 16.39
CA LYS A 72 -9.60 31.78 15.46
C LYS A 72 -8.69 31.35 14.33
N TRP A 73 -9.26 31.29 13.13
CA TRP A 73 -8.54 31.00 11.91
C TRP A 73 -9.36 31.48 10.72
N GLN A 74 -8.75 31.53 9.54
CA GLN A 74 -9.43 31.82 8.29
C GLN A 74 -8.86 30.96 7.17
N ASN A 75 -9.74 30.20 6.52
CA ASN A 75 -9.43 29.43 5.33
C ASN A 75 -9.08 30.36 4.16
N LEU A 76 -8.00 30.06 3.44
CA LEU A 76 -7.54 30.75 2.25
C LEU A 76 -7.65 29.89 0.99
N ASN A 77 -8.32 28.73 1.05
CA ASN A 77 -8.80 27.99 -0.11
C ASN A 77 -9.84 28.81 -0.89
N GLY A 78 -10.18 28.35 -2.10
CA GLY A 78 -11.01 29.08 -3.05
C GLY A 78 -10.21 29.56 -4.24
N VAL A 79 -10.74 30.53 -4.99
CA VAL A 79 -10.14 30.96 -6.25
C VAL A 79 -8.94 31.90 -6.01
N TRP A 80 -7.79 31.51 -6.56
CA TRP A 80 -6.59 32.33 -6.68
C TRP A 80 -6.41 32.76 -8.14
N GLU A 81 -5.69 33.84 -8.36
CA GLU A 81 -5.16 34.17 -9.68
C GLU A 81 -3.96 33.26 -9.99
N PHE A 82 -3.82 32.84 -11.24
CA PHE A 82 -2.81 31.88 -11.68
C PHE A 82 -2.14 32.33 -12.98
N ALA A 83 -0.87 31.98 -13.14
CA ALA A 83 -0.17 32.02 -14.41
C ALA A 83 0.96 30.99 -14.43
N LYS A 84 1.22 30.42 -15.61
CA LYS A 84 2.50 29.77 -15.90
C LYS A 84 3.65 30.76 -15.65
N ALA A 85 4.76 30.26 -15.11
CA ALA A 85 6.00 31.02 -14.94
C ALA A 85 7.11 30.49 -15.85
N THR A 86 8.15 31.29 -16.04
CA THR A 86 9.44 30.81 -16.56
C THR A 86 10.50 30.78 -15.45
N PRO A 87 11.45 29.83 -15.47
CA PRO A 87 12.52 29.78 -14.47
C PRO A 87 13.27 31.11 -14.38
N GLY A 88 13.40 31.65 -13.16
CA GLY A 88 14.07 32.93 -12.91
C GLY A 88 13.22 34.18 -13.20
N GLU A 89 11.94 34.02 -13.57
CA GLU A 89 11.02 35.14 -13.72
C GLU A 89 10.84 35.90 -12.39
N ALA A 90 10.76 37.23 -12.46
CA ALA A 90 10.50 38.04 -11.27
C ALA A 90 9.07 37.85 -10.77
N ALA A 91 8.90 37.74 -9.46
CA ALA A 91 7.58 37.57 -8.85
C ALA A 91 6.59 38.68 -9.29
N PRO A 92 5.35 38.34 -9.67
CA PRO A 92 4.35 39.28 -10.18
C PRO A 92 3.67 40.11 -9.07
N VAL A 93 4.46 40.68 -8.16
CA VAL A 93 3.98 41.50 -7.02
C VAL A 93 3.21 42.71 -7.54
N GLY A 94 2.00 42.92 -7.01
CA GLY A 94 1.09 43.99 -7.41
C GLY A 94 0.52 43.87 -8.84
N LYS A 95 0.74 42.74 -9.53
CA LYS A 95 0.24 42.49 -10.89
C LYS A 95 -0.84 41.41 -10.87
N THR A 96 -1.93 41.64 -11.59
CA THR A 96 -2.98 40.63 -11.76
C THR A 96 -2.52 39.51 -12.69
N LEU A 97 -2.86 38.26 -12.37
CA LEU A 97 -2.60 37.12 -13.25
C LEU A 97 -3.80 36.79 -14.15
N GLY A 98 -3.53 36.20 -15.31
CA GLY A 98 -4.48 36.03 -16.40
C GLY A 98 -5.50 34.90 -16.20
N GLU A 99 -5.20 33.91 -15.36
CA GLU A 99 -6.02 32.72 -15.16
C GLU A 99 -6.53 32.61 -13.72
N ARG A 100 -7.40 31.63 -13.46
CA ARG A 100 -8.00 31.39 -12.15
C ARG A 100 -7.90 29.92 -11.79
N ILE A 101 -7.38 29.64 -10.61
CA ILE A 101 -7.23 28.28 -10.09
C ILE A 101 -7.97 28.13 -8.76
N LEU A 102 -8.65 26.99 -8.57
CA LEU A 102 -9.28 26.65 -7.30
C LEU A 102 -8.29 25.91 -6.40
N VAL A 103 -7.80 26.60 -5.36
CA VAL A 103 -6.97 26.01 -4.32
C VAL A 103 -7.87 25.28 -3.31
N PRO A 104 -7.51 24.05 -2.89
CA PRO A 104 -6.19 23.44 -2.99
C PRO A 104 -6.14 22.25 -3.96
N TYR A 105 -6.71 22.35 -5.16
CA TYR A 105 -6.64 21.24 -6.12
C TYR A 105 -5.39 21.39 -7.01
N PRO A 106 -4.65 20.29 -7.30
CA PRO A 106 -3.46 20.32 -8.14
C PRO A 106 -3.71 20.96 -9.50
N VAL A 107 -2.67 21.55 -10.10
CA VAL A 107 -2.77 22.22 -11.41
C VAL A 107 -3.36 21.29 -12.48
N GLU A 108 -2.96 20.02 -12.47
CA GLU A 108 -3.38 18.98 -13.40
C GLU A 108 -4.82 18.50 -13.20
N SER A 109 -5.44 18.80 -12.06
CA SER A 109 -6.80 18.36 -11.76
C SER A 109 -7.85 19.15 -12.53
N ALA A 110 -8.98 18.51 -12.83
CA ALA A 110 -10.14 19.19 -13.42
C ALA A 110 -10.81 20.15 -12.42
N LEU A 111 -10.75 19.82 -11.12
CA LEU A 111 -11.29 20.65 -10.04
C LEU A 111 -10.55 21.99 -9.88
N SER A 112 -9.25 22.04 -10.18
CA SER A 112 -8.49 23.29 -10.15
C SER A 112 -8.95 24.29 -11.21
N GLY A 113 -9.54 23.82 -12.31
CA GLY A 113 -9.93 24.63 -13.46
C GLY A 113 -8.78 24.88 -14.45
N ILE A 114 -7.63 24.24 -14.27
CA ILE A 114 -6.43 24.41 -15.13
C ILE A 114 -6.19 23.17 -16.00
N MET A 115 -6.15 21.97 -15.40
CA MET A 115 -6.06 20.65 -16.05
C MET A 115 -4.99 20.54 -17.14
N ARG A 116 -3.78 21.01 -16.83
CA ARG A 116 -2.58 20.86 -17.68
C ARG A 116 -1.34 20.83 -16.82
N HIS A 117 -0.26 20.28 -17.36
CA HIS A 117 1.01 20.23 -16.66
C HIS A 117 1.75 21.57 -16.70
N GLU A 118 2.27 22.01 -15.54
CA GLU A 118 3.17 23.17 -15.43
C GLU A 118 4.32 22.86 -14.47
N THR A 119 5.55 23.08 -14.90
CA THR A 119 6.72 22.89 -14.02
C THR A 119 7.07 24.11 -13.20
N ASN A 120 6.60 25.29 -13.62
CA ASN A 120 6.87 26.57 -12.95
C ASN A 120 5.61 27.42 -13.04
N MET A 121 5.18 27.99 -11.92
CA MET A 121 3.89 28.68 -11.84
C MET A 121 3.86 29.74 -10.74
N TRP A 122 3.00 30.74 -10.94
CA TRP A 122 2.68 31.78 -9.96
C TRP A 122 1.22 31.68 -9.54
N TYR A 123 1.02 31.70 -8.23
CA TYR A 123 -0.27 31.91 -7.59
C TYR A 123 -0.30 33.31 -6.99
N ARG A 124 -1.46 33.97 -7.06
CA ARG A 124 -1.68 35.25 -6.38
C ARG A 124 -3.07 35.32 -5.76
N ARG A 125 -3.14 35.83 -4.54
CA ARG A 125 -4.40 36.12 -3.87
C ARG A 125 -4.29 37.35 -2.99
N THR A 126 -5.42 37.99 -2.72
CA THR A 126 -5.52 39.01 -1.69
C THR A 126 -6.30 38.49 -0.49
N PHE A 127 -5.97 38.99 0.69
CA PHE A 127 -6.65 38.65 1.93
C PHE A 127 -6.77 39.87 2.84
N GLU A 128 -7.66 39.79 3.82
CA GLU A 128 -7.82 40.80 4.86
C GLU A 128 -7.65 40.15 6.22
N VAL A 129 -6.83 40.75 7.09
CA VAL A 129 -6.67 40.28 8.47
C VAL A 129 -7.84 40.78 9.31
N PRO A 130 -8.63 39.90 9.95
CA PRO A 130 -9.75 40.33 10.78
C PRO A 130 -9.32 41.29 11.90
N LYS A 131 -9.98 42.45 12.01
CA LYS A 131 -9.60 43.50 12.98
C LYS A 131 -9.63 43.02 14.43
N ASN A 132 -10.53 42.10 14.77
CA ASN A 132 -10.67 41.52 16.12
C ASN A 132 -9.55 40.52 16.47
N TRP A 133 -8.65 40.21 15.54
CA TRP A 133 -7.47 39.38 15.81
C TRP A 133 -6.32 40.15 16.45
N GLN A 134 -6.33 41.49 16.44
CA GLN A 134 -5.32 42.33 17.10
C GLN A 134 -3.86 42.02 16.69
N VAL A 135 -3.66 41.58 15.43
CA VAL A 135 -2.32 41.34 14.87
C VAL A 135 -1.50 42.64 14.92
N GLY A 136 -0.25 42.55 15.35
CA GLY A 136 0.63 43.70 15.59
C GLY A 136 0.39 44.42 16.93
N LYS A 137 -0.63 44.00 17.71
CA LYS A 137 -0.96 44.53 19.04
C LYS A 137 -0.99 43.41 20.09
N GLY A 138 0.08 42.61 20.13
CA GLY A 138 0.22 41.46 21.04
C GLY A 138 -0.17 40.11 20.44
N GLN A 139 -0.66 40.09 19.20
CA GLN A 139 -0.82 38.88 18.39
C GLN A 139 0.08 38.97 17.14
N ARG A 140 0.51 37.82 16.67
CA ARG A 140 1.26 37.61 15.44
C ARG A 140 0.37 36.82 14.47
N LEU A 141 0.63 36.93 13.16
CA LEU A 141 -0.14 36.23 12.13
C LEU A 141 0.70 35.12 11.54
N GLN A 142 0.27 33.88 11.73
CA GLN A 142 0.83 32.72 11.05
C GLN A 142 0.05 32.46 9.77
N LEU A 143 0.78 32.21 8.69
CA LEU A 143 0.28 31.72 7.42
C LEU A 143 0.74 30.28 7.26
N HIS A 144 -0.18 29.39 6.91
CA HIS A 144 0.04 27.96 6.85
C HIS A 144 -0.28 27.39 5.47
N PHE A 145 0.55 26.43 5.05
CA PHE A 145 0.35 25.59 3.89
C PHE A 145 0.46 24.14 4.34
N GLN A 146 -0.57 23.34 4.07
CA GLN A 146 -0.54 21.94 4.49
C GLN A 146 0.34 21.08 3.57
N ALA A 147 0.38 21.40 2.27
CA ALA A 147 1.34 20.87 1.31
C ALA A 147 1.35 21.72 0.03
N VAL A 148 2.54 21.91 -0.56
CA VAL A 148 2.74 22.54 -1.87
C VAL A 148 3.79 21.74 -2.60
N ASP A 149 3.44 21.14 -3.74
CA ASP A 149 4.38 20.34 -4.52
C ASP A 149 5.05 21.19 -5.61
N TYR A 150 6.36 21.46 -5.62
CA TYR A 150 7.38 20.92 -4.72
C TYR A 150 8.25 21.98 -4.04
N ASP A 151 8.77 22.95 -4.79
CA ASP A 151 9.64 24.03 -4.30
C ASP A 151 8.87 25.35 -4.30
N ALA A 152 8.42 25.77 -3.13
CA ALA A 152 7.53 26.89 -2.93
C ALA A 152 8.27 28.11 -2.37
N THR A 153 8.11 29.27 -2.99
CA THR A 153 8.55 30.57 -2.46
C THR A 153 7.33 31.44 -2.16
N VAL A 154 7.16 31.83 -0.90
CA VAL A 154 6.01 32.63 -0.43
C VAL A 154 6.42 34.08 -0.24
N ILE A 155 5.64 34.98 -0.83
CA ILE A 155 5.88 36.43 -0.83
C ILE A 155 4.62 37.12 -0.32
N VAL A 156 4.75 37.97 0.69
CA VAL A 156 3.65 38.78 1.25
C VAL A 156 3.98 40.26 1.07
N ASN A 157 3.10 40.99 0.39
CA ASN A 157 3.28 42.41 0.06
C ASN A 157 4.67 42.75 -0.50
N GLY A 158 5.18 41.91 -1.40
CA GLY A 158 6.50 42.08 -2.02
C GLY A 158 7.71 41.66 -1.18
N LYS A 159 7.51 41.15 0.05
CA LYS A 159 8.59 40.58 0.85
C LYS A 159 8.54 39.06 0.79
N THR A 160 9.64 38.42 0.40
CA THR A 160 9.78 36.97 0.55
C THR A 160 9.81 36.62 2.04
N VAL A 161 8.86 35.80 2.48
CA VAL A 161 8.70 35.43 3.90
C VAL A 161 9.23 34.03 4.18
N THR A 162 9.16 33.10 3.22
CA THR A 162 9.74 31.77 3.35
C THR A 162 9.99 31.11 1.98
N ARG A 163 10.85 30.11 1.97
CA ARG A 163 10.97 29.10 0.92
C ARG A 163 10.87 27.72 1.57
N HIS A 164 10.13 26.82 0.93
CA HIS A 164 9.93 25.45 1.39
C HIS A 164 10.18 24.47 0.24
N THR A 165 10.75 23.32 0.57
CA THR A 165 11.03 22.23 -0.36
C THR A 165 10.54 20.94 0.29
N GLY A 166 9.54 20.32 -0.32
CA GLY A 166 8.82 19.17 0.23
C GLY A 166 7.38 19.12 -0.31
N GLY A 167 7.00 18.00 -0.93
CA GLY A 167 5.70 17.87 -1.61
C GLY A 167 4.57 17.41 -0.69
N TYR A 168 4.92 16.87 0.49
CA TYR A 168 4.03 16.04 1.30
C TYR A 168 3.95 16.46 2.78
N ASP A 169 4.64 17.54 3.15
CA ASP A 169 4.69 18.03 4.51
C ASP A 169 4.26 19.49 4.65
N SER A 170 3.74 19.82 5.83
CA SER A 170 3.22 21.16 6.11
C SER A 170 4.31 22.12 6.55
N PHE A 171 4.11 23.40 6.25
CA PHE A 171 4.94 24.49 6.77
C PHE A 171 4.12 25.72 7.13
N ALA A 172 4.67 26.50 8.06
CA ALA A 172 4.07 27.73 8.55
C ALA A 172 5.10 28.86 8.57
N VAL A 173 4.63 30.08 8.40
CA VAL A 173 5.48 31.27 8.42
C VAL A 173 4.75 32.43 9.09
N ASP A 174 5.49 33.14 9.95
CA ASP A 174 5.02 34.37 10.55
C ASP A 174 5.13 35.52 9.56
N VAL A 175 4.00 36.09 9.19
CA VAL A 175 3.91 37.16 8.17
C VAL A 175 3.66 38.54 8.78
N THR A 176 3.67 38.65 10.12
CA THR A 176 3.29 39.88 10.84
C THR A 176 4.06 41.10 10.34
N ASP A 177 5.38 40.95 10.19
CA ASP A 177 6.29 42.05 9.82
C ASP A 177 6.32 42.32 8.29
N ALA A 178 5.65 41.47 7.51
CA ALA A 178 5.40 41.66 6.09
C ALA A 178 4.07 42.38 5.79
N LEU A 179 3.18 42.50 6.79
CA LEU A 179 1.93 43.24 6.65
C LEU A 179 2.17 44.74 6.43
N THR A 180 1.29 45.36 5.66
CA THR A 180 1.27 46.82 5.46
C THR A 180 0.10 47.46 6.20
N THR A 181 0.05 48.79 6.21
CA THR A 181 -1.10 49.55 6.76
C THR A 181 -2.35 49.47 5.89
N ALA A 182 -2.27 48.88 4.70
CA ALA A 182 -3.42 48.67 3.83
C ALA A 182 -4.43 47.69 4.47
N LYS A 183 -5.71 47.81 4.12
CA LYS A 183 -6.72 46.84 4.58
C LYS A 183 -6.51 45.48 3.90
N THR A 184 -6.34 45.52 2.59
CA THR A 184 -6.09 44.36 1.74
C THR A 184 -4.60 44.09 1.67
N GLN A 185 -4.22 42.85 1.93
CA GLN A 185 -2.86 42.33 1.84
C GLN A 185 -2.76 41.44 0.60
N GLU A 186 -1.56 41.28 0.08
CA GLU A 186 -1.26 40.44 -1.07
C GLU A 186 -0.39 39.25 -0.65
N ILE A 187 -0.72 38.08 -1.18
CA ILE A 187 0.12 36.90 -1.18
C ILE A 187 0.41 36.46 -2.62
N VAL A 188 1.68 36.19 -2.90
CA VAL A 188 2.16 35.57 -4.13
C VAL A 188 2.94 34.32 -3.75
N VAL A 189 2.69 33.21 -4.43
CA VAL A 189 3.42 31.95 -4.24
C VAL A 189 4.00 31.52 -5.58
N GLY A 190 5.31 31.40 -5.65
CA GLY A 190 6.00 30.76 -6.78
C GLY A 190 6.20 29.30 -6.46
N VAL A 191 5.89 28.43 -7.42
CA VAL A 191 6.12 26.99 -7.27
C VAL A 191 6.90 26.47 -8.46
N ALA A 192 7.96 25.71 -8.18
CA ALA A 192 8.68 24.93 -9.16
C ALA A 192 8.53 23.44 -8.81
N ASP A 193 8.12 22.64 -9.77
CA ASP A 193 7.98 21.21 -9.65
C ASP A 193 8.51 20.53 -10.93
N PRO A 194 9.72 19.94 -10.87
CA PRO A 194 10.27 19.23 -12.01
C PRO A 194 9.60 17.87 -12.26
N ASN A 195 8.68 17.44 -11.37
CA ASN A 195 8.09 16.11 -11.36
C ASN A 195 9.16 15.02 -11.47
N ASP A 196 8.95 14.02 -12.31
CA ASP A 196 9.87 12.93 -12.58
C ASP A 196 11.18 13.35 -13.27
N GLN A 197 11.38 14.64 -13.60
CA GLN A 197 12.68 15.15 -14.05
C GLN A 197 13.59 15.58 -12.89
N GLY A 198 13.06 15.61 -11.66
CA GLY A 198 13.84 15.89 -10.44
C GLY A 198 14.25 14.63 -9.68
N GLY A 199 14.84 14.85 -8.50
CA GLY A 199 15.31 13.79 -7.61
C GLY A 199 14.61 13.80 -6.25
N GLN A 200 13.42 14.41 -6.18
CA GLN A 200 12.58 14.49 -4.98
C GLN A 200 11.75 13.21 -4.78
N PRO A 201 11.22 12.99 -3.57
CA PRO A 201 10.19 11.98 -3.36
C PRO A 201 8.94 12.32 -4.19
N ILE A 202 8.45 11.36 -4.97
CA ILE A 202 7.30 11.52 -5.88
C ILE A 202 6.25 10.41 -5.73
N GLY A 203 6.51 9.33 -5.01
CA GLY A 203 5.60 8.19 -4.97
C GLY A 203 5.22 7.70 -6.38
N LYS A 204 3.92 7.70 -6.69
CA LYS A 204 3.35 7.24 -7.97
C LYS A 204 2.99 8.32 -8.98
N GLN A 205 3.15 9.62 -8.66
CA GLN A 205 2.95 10.70 -9.63
C GLN A 205 4.11 10.76 -10.64
N ARG A 206 3.89 10.24 -11.85
CA ARG A 206 4.91 10.19 -12.92
C ARG A 206 4.27 10.45 -14.27
N GLN A 207 5.05 10.78 -15.28
CA GLN A 207 4.52 10.95 -16.62
C GLN A 207 3.66 9.74 -17.01
N PRO A 208 2.39 9.95 -17.41
CA PRO A 208 1.47 8.86 -17.66
C PRO A 208 2.03 7.91 -18.73
N GLY A 209 2.19 6.64 -18.36
CA GLY A 209 2.70 5.57 -19.20
C GLY A 209 1.86 4.30 -19.05
N ASP A 210 2.35 3.16 -19.51
CA ASP A 210 1.73 1.86 -19.21
C ASP A 210 2.10 1.41 -17.79
N GLY A 211 1.16 0.77 -17.09
CA GLY A 211 1.39 0.17 -15.78
C GLY A 211 0.80 0.95 -14.60
N ILE A 212 1.59 1.08 -13.54
CA ILE A 212 1.16 1.39 -12.16
C ILE A 212 1.44 2.83 -11.70
N PHE A 213 1.77 3.74 -12.62
CA PHE A 213 2.05 5.15 -12.33
C PHE A 213 0.91 6.04 -12.82
N TYR A 214 0.68 7.15 -12.12
CA TYR A 214 -0.52 7.97 -12.27
C TYR A 214 -0.21 9.43 -12.57
N THR A 215 -1.25 10.17 -12.96
CA THR A 215 -1.16 11.59 -13.35
C THR A 215 -0.38 12.43 -12.32
N PRO A 216 0.65 13.17 -12.77
CA PRO A 216 1.40 14.11 -11.95
C PRO A 216 0.54 15.16 -11.25
N SER A 217 0.92 15.57 -10.03
CA SER A 217 0.22 16.61 -9.27
C SER A 217 1.17 17.68 -8.76
N SER A 218 1.06 18.89 -9.30
CA SER A 218 1.89 20.02 -8.91
C SER A 218 1.08 21.13 -8.22
N GLY A 219 1.79 22.02 -7.53
CA GLY A 219 1.24 23.22 -6.94
C GLY A 219 0.64 23.04 -5.55
N ILE A 220 -0.27 23.94 -5.18
CA ILE A 220 -0.89 23.93 -3.86
C ILE A 220 -2.01 22.87 -3.85
N TRP A 221 -1.72 21.69 -3.30
CA TRP A 221 -2.64 20.55 -3.33
C TRP A 221 -3.28 20.22 -1.96
N GLN A 222 -2.88 20.89 -0.89
CA GLN A 222 -3.60 20.85 0.39
C GLN A 222 -3.88 22.25 0.95
N THR A 223 -4.68 22.31 2.02
CA THR A 223 -5.31 23.55 2.51
C THR A 223 -4.31 24.66 2.84
N VAL A 224 -4.67 25.91 2.50
CA VAL A 224 -3.97 27.12 2.91
C VAL A 224 -4.85 27.90 3.88
N TRP A 225 -4.29 28.39 4.97
CA TRP A 225 -5.06 29.16 5.95
C TRP A 225 -4.18 30.10 6.77
N MET A 226 -4.79 30.99 7.55
CA MET A 226 -4.08 31.89 8.47
C MET A 226 -4.72 31.92 9.85
N GLU A 227 -3.91 32.19 10.87
CA GLU A 227 -4.32 32.19 12.27
C GLU A 227 -3.60 33.28 13.07
N PRO A 228 -4.29 33.97 14.00
CA PRO A 228 -3.62 34.79 14.98
C PRO A 228 -3.07 33.93 16.11
N VAL A 229 -1.82 34.17 16.47
CA VAL A 229 -1.15 33.50 17.59
C VAL A 229 -0.59 34.53 18.57
N ALA A 230 -0.50 34.17 19.84
CA ALA A 230 0.19 35.00 20.82
C ALA A 230 1.70 35.05 20.54
N SER A 231 2.41 36.07 21.06
CA SER A 231 3.87 36.16 20.88
C SER A 231 4.64 34.95 21.42
N ALA A 232 4.11 34.30 22.47
CA ALA A 232 4.50 32.96 22.88
C ALA A 232 3.33 32.02 22.58
N HIS A 233 3.52 31.03 21.71
CA HIS A 233 2.45 30.16 21.23
C HIS A 233 2.92 28.72 21.02
N ILE A 234 1.98 27.79 21.09
CA ILE A 234 2.22 26.37 20.81
C ILE A 234 2.21 26.16 19.29
N ASP A 235 3.35 25.76 18.75
CA ASP A 235 3.57 25.47 17.33
C ASP A 235 3.28 24.02 16.98
N ARG A 236 3.65 23.11 17.89
CA ARG A 236 3.48 21.67 17.73
C ARG A 236 3.13 21.03 19.07
N LEU A 237 2.30 20.00 19.01
CA LEU A 237 1.93 19.18 20.16
C LEU A 237 2.19 17.70 19.86
N ASP A 238 3.15 17.13 20.57
CA ASP A 238 3.52 15.73 20.44
C ASP A 238 2.92 14.92 21.59
N THR A 239 2.21 13.84 21.27
CA THR A 239 1.68 12.90 22.28
C THR A 239 2.19 11.48 22.06
N THR A 240 2.84 10.92 23.07
CA THR A 240 3.35 9.54 23.04
C THR A 240 2.73 8.73 24.19
N PRO A 241 1.81 7.79 23.90
CA PRO A 241 1.17 6.98 24.92
C PRO A 241 2.08 5.84 25.43
N ASP A 242 1.95 5.54 26.72
CA ASP A 242 2.42 4.32 27.36
C ASP A 242 1.21 3.63 27.99
N ALA A 243 0.69 2.62 27.28
CA ALA A 243 -0.50 1.88 27.69
C ALA A 243 -0.30 1.09 28.99
N ALA A 244 0.92 0.62 29.28
CA ALA A 244 1.19 -0.19 30.48
C ALA A 244 1.11 0.65 31.75
N SER A 245 1.68 1.86 31.72
CA SER A 245 1.60 2.78 32.86
C SER A 245 0.35 3.65 32.85
N GLY A 246 -0.42 3.69 31.76
CA GLY A 246 -1.55 4.62 31.56
C GLY A 246 -1.12 6.08 31.57
N THR A 247 0.07 6.37 31.04
CA THR A 247 0.64 7.71 30.97
C THR A 247 0.70 8.13 29.50
N VAL A 248 0.48 9.41 29.22
CA VAL A 248 0.80 10.02 27.92
C VAL A 248 1.85 11.08 28.13
N THR A 249 2.95 10.98 27.40
CA THR A 249 3.96 12.03 27.36
C THR A 249 3.47 13.10 26.40
N VAL A 250 3.25 14.30 26.93
CA VAL A 250 2.83 15.49 26.18
C VAL A 250 4.04 16.42 26.07
N ASN A 251 4.44 16.75 24.85
CA ASN A 251 5.48 17.74 24.60
C ASN A 251 4.92 18.88 23.74
N ALA A 252 4.75 20.05 24.34
CA ALA A 252 4.34 21.25 23.64
C ALA A 252 5.59 22.03 23.18
N VAL A 253 5.78 22.09 21.88
CA VAL A 253 6.82 22.91 21.25
C VAL A 253 6.29 24.33 21.15
N VAL A 254 7.02 25.28 21.73
CA VAL A 254 6.58 26.67 21.86
C VAL A 254 7.50 27.61 21.10
N GLY A 255 6.93 28.38 20.17
CA GLY A 255 7.56 29.50 19.50
C GLY A 255 7.57 30.76 20.37
N GLY A 256 8.60 31.61 20.21
CA GLY A 256 8.75 32.86 20.94
C GLY A 256 9.49 32.73 22.30
N PRO A 257 9.23 33.61 23.28
CA PRO A 257 9.96 33.64 24.55
C PRO A 257 9.94 32.31 25.32
N VAL A 258 11.12 31.74 25.56
CA VAL A 258 11.34 30.32 25.93
C VAL A 258 10.95 29.92 27.37
N LYS A 259 10.71 30.87 28.28
CA LYS A 259 10.33 30.57 29.68
C LYS A 259 8.82 30.60 29.86
N GLN A 260 8.14 29.53 29.42
CA GLN A 260 6.71 29.33 29.64
C GLN A 260 6.43 28.08 30.46
N ARG A 261 5.37 28.15 31.26
CA ARG A 261 4.75 26.97 31.88
C ARG A 261 3.61 26.48 30.99
N VAL A 262 3.49 25.17 30.87
CA VAL A 262 2.43 24.48 30.15
C VAL A 262 1.55 23.77 31.16
N GLU A 263 0.23 23.92 31.05
CA GLU A 263 -0.76 23.05 31.68
C GLU A 263 -1.43 22.20 30.59
N ALA A 264 -1.44 20.89 30.79
CA ALA A 264 -2.15 19.94 29.92
C ALA A 264 -3.21 19.19 30.74
N ILE A 265 -4.44 19.14 30.25
CA ILE A 265 -5.58 18.47 30.89
C ILE A 265 -6.24 17.55 29.88
N ALA A 266 -6.37 16.26 30.23
CA ALA A 266 -7.15 15.30 29.45
C ALA A 266 -8.57 15.19 29.96
N TYR A 267 -9.50 14.96 29.04
CA TYR A 267 -10.91 14.80 29.30
C TYR A 267 -11.46 13.51 28.67
N ASP A 268 -12.34 12.87 29.42
CA ASP A 268 -13.22 11.79 28.97
C ASP A 268 -14.63 12.38 28.90
N HIS A 269 -15.17 12.55 27.70
CA HIS A 269 -16.49 13.13 27.45
C HIS A 269 -16.77 14.41 28.27
N GLY A 270 -15.78 15.32 28.32
CA GLY A 270 -15.85 16.59 29.05
C GLY A 270 -15.52 16.52 30.55
N ARG A 271 -15.33 15.33 31.13
CA ARG A 271 -14.85 15.16 32.51
C ARG A 271 -13.33 15.13 32.55
N PRO A 272 -12.64 15.96 33.36
CA PRO A 272 -11.19 15.89 33.49
C PRO A 272 -10.75 14.57 34.14
N VAL A 273 -9.80 13.87 33.51
CA VAL A 273 -9.28 12.55 33.95
C VAL A 273 -7.77 12.54 34.18
N GLY A 274 -7.07 13.59 33.79
CA GLY A 274 -5.65 13.76 34.03
C GLY A 274 -5.23 15.22 33.91
N ARG A 275 -4.23 15.63 34.69
CA ARG A 275 -3.64 16.98 34.63
C ARG A 275 -2.14 16.92 34.89
N VAL A 276 -1.37 17.69 34.14
CA VAL A 276 0.06 17.89 34.38
C VAL A 276 0.44 19.34 34.10
N THR A 277 1.41 19.87 34.86
CA THR A 277 1.98 21.19 34.61
C THR A 277 3.50 21.10 34.60
N GLY A 278 4.13 21.71 33.61
CA GLY A 278 5.57 21.65 33.44
C GLY A 278 6.12 22.82 32.65
N ASP A 279 7.39 22.76 32.31
CA ASP A 279 8.02 23.76 31.46
C ASP A 279 7.74 23.43 29.99
N ALA A 280 7.57 24.44 29.16
CA ALA A 280 7.47 24.26 27.72
C ALA A 280 8.73 23.60 27.13
N ASN A 281 8.59 22.95 25.97
CA ASN A 281 9.68 22.23 25.29
C ASN A 281 10.32 21.11 26.14
N LYS A 282 9.59 20.59 27.13
CA LYS A 282 9.97 19.44 27.95
C LYS A 282 8.85 18.40 27.94
N PRO A 283 9.20 17.10 27.98
CA PRO A 283 8.20 16.04 28.05
C PRO A 283 7.47 16.07 29.39
N LEU A 284 6.14 16.18 29.35
CA LEU A 284 5.27 16.19 30.52
C LEU A 284 4.51 14.87 30.61
N LYS A 285 4.61 14.17 31.74
CA LYS A 285 3.94 12.88 31.94
C LYS A 285 2.53 13.11 32.50
N LEU A 286 1.53 13.06 31.63
CA LEU A 286 0.12 13.13 31.98
C LEU A 286 -0.39 11.73 32.32
N LYS A 287 -0.81 11.51 33.58
CA LYS A 287 -1.37 10.24 34.04
C LYS A 287 -2.89 10.19 33.83
N VAL A 288 -3.38 9.07 33.29
CA VAL A 288 -4.80 8.69 33.28
C VAL A 288 -4.96 7.41 34.08
N ASP A 289 -5.82 7.43 35.10
CA ASP A 289 -6.06 6.26 35.94
C ASP A 289 -7.02 5.29 35.27
N ARG A 290 -6.65 4.00 35.19
CA ARG A 290 -7.41 2.93 34.52
C ARG A 290 -7.81 3.35 33.09
N PRO A 291 -6.82 3.58 32.21
CA PRO A 291 -7.09 4.10 30.88
C PRO A 291 -7.97 3.14 30.07
N HIS A 292 -8.98 3.69 29.41
CA HIS A 292 -9.63 3.09 28.26
C HIS A 292 -8.66 3.13 27.07
N LEU A 293 -8.26 1.96 26.58
CA LEU A 293 -7.28 1.82 25.50
C LEU A 293 -7.94 1.96 24.13
N TRP A 294 -7.24 2.59 23.19
CA TRP A 294 -7.66 2.66 21.80
C TRP A 294 -7.40 1.32 21.11
N THR A 295 -8.39 0.84 20.35
CA THR A 295 -8.31 -0.34 19.47
C THR A 295 -9.16 -0.14 18.22
N PRO A 296 -9.01 -0.98 17.17
CA PRO A 296 -9.89 -0.91 16.00
C PRO A 296 -11.38 -1.14 16.31
N ASP A 297 -11.70 -1.95 17.32
CA ASP A 297 -13.10 -2.25 17.69
C ASP A 297 -13.67 -1.23 18.68
N ASP A 298 -12.79 -0.55 19.41
CA ASP A 298 -13.11 0.42 20.44
C ASP A 298 -12.12 1.60 20.35
N PRO A 299 -12.31 2.51 19.36
CA PRO A 299 -11.37 3.59 19.07
C PRO A 299 -11.52 4.77 20.05
N PHE A 300 -11.30 4.50 21.33
CA PHE A 300 -11.47 5.49 22.39
C PHE A 300 -10.43 6.62 22.29
N LEU A 301 -10.90 7.86 22.27
CA LEU A 301 -10.07 9.07 22.21
C LEU A 301 -10.42 10.02 23.36
N TYR A 302 -9.40 10.50 24.05
CA TYR A 302 -9.51 11.55 25.06
C TYR A 302 -9.34 12.91 24.39
N ASP A 303 -10.13 13.90 24.81
CA ASP A 303 -9.85 15.29 24.44
C ASP A 303 -8.70 15.83 25.28
N LEU A 304 -7.85 16.67 24.70
CA LEU A 304 -6.71 17.28 25.35
C LEU A 304 -6.78 18.80 25.20
N ARG A 305 -6.63 19.52 26.31
CA ARG A 305 -6.43 20.98 26.27
C ARG A 305 -5.04 21.30 26.80
N VAL A 306 -4.31 22.14 26.07
CA VAL A 306 -2.97 22.56 26.43
C VAL A 306 -2.89 24.07 26.43
N LYS A 307 -2.39 24.63 27.54
CA LYS A 307 -2.39 26.07 27.80
C LYS A 307 -1.03 26.53 28.28
N LEU A 308 -0.57 27.67 27.73
CA LEU A 308 0.62 28.37 28.22
C LEU A 308 0.25 29.33 29.36
N SER A 309 1.21 29.61 30.25
CA SER A 309 1.08 30.63 31.30
C SER A 309 0.75 32.03 30.79
N THR A 310 1.09 32.33 29.53
CA THR A 310 0.74 33.59 28.83
C THR A 310 -0.68 33.62 28.29
N GLY A 311 -1.41 32.50 28.34
CA GLY A 311 -2.81 32.40 27.92
C GLY A 311 -3.03 31.82 26.53
N ASP A 312 -1.98 31.50 25.75
CA ASP A 312 -2.15 30.73 24.50
C ASP A 312 -2.74 29.34 24.83
N GLU A 313 -3.74 28.91 24.07
CA GLU A 313 -4.48 27.68 24.33
C GLU A 313 -4.80 26.98 23.01
N VAL A 314 -4.60 25.65 22.99
CA VAL A 314 -4.93 24.77 21.86
C VAL A 314 -5.71 23.56 22.35
N GLY A 315 -6.61 23.06 21.51
CA GLY A 315 -7.28 21.78 21.69
C GLY A 315 -6.61 20.68 20.87
N SER A 316 -6.71 19.44 21.33
CA SER A 316 -6.16 18.25 20.67
C SER A 316 -6.92 17.01 21.14
N TYR A 317 -6.50 15.82 20.73
CA TYR A 317 -6.99 14.55 21.23
C TYR A 317 -5.88 13.50 21.20
N PHE A 318 -6.04 12.42 21.96
CA PHE A 318 -5.12 11.28 21.89
C PHE A 318 -5.82 9.96 22.23
N GLY A 319 -5.24 8.87 21.75
CA GLY A 319 -5.60 7.50 22.11
C GLY A 319 -4.46 6.86 22.91
N ILE A 320 -4.79 6.03 23.90
CA ILE A 320 -3.79 5.30 24.68
C ILE A 320 -3.70 3.88 24.11
N ARG A 321 -2.55 3.54 23.51
CA ARG A 321 -2.27 2.19 22.99
C ARG A 321 -0.77 1.94 22.87
N SER A 322 -0.36 0.68 22.83
CA SER A 322 1.01 0.26 22.53
C SER A 322 1.06 -0.67 21.32
N VAL A 323 2.16 -0.60 20.58
CA VAL A 323 2.48 -1.57 19.52
C VAL A 323 3.87 -2.15 19.75
N SER A 324 4.04 -3.42 19.43
CA SER A 324 5.30 -4.15 19.66
C SER A 324 5.33 -5.43 18.82
N VAL A 325 6.49 -6.07 18.69
CA VAL A 325 6.60 -7.46 18.23
C VAL A 325 6.80 -8.37 19.44
N GLY A 326 6.15 -9.53 19.44
CA GLY A 326 6.36 -10.53 20.48
C GLY A 326 5.84 -11.91 20.10
N LYS A 327 6.33 -12.93 20.82
CA LYS A 327 5.93 -14.32 20.59
C LYS A 327 4.51 -14.56 21.12
N THR A 328 3.68 -15.17 20.29
CA THR A 328 2.34 -15.64 20.69
C THR A 328 2.35 -17.10 21.14
N ALA A 329 1.18 -17.63 21.53
CA ALA A 329 1.03 -18.98 22.07
C ALA A 329 1.37 -20.08 21.05
N ASP A 330 1.38 -19.77 19.75
CA ASP A 330 1.88 -20.63 18.68
C ASP A 330 3.40 -20.60 18.49
N GLY A 331 4.14 -19.86 19.34
CA GLY A 331 5.59 -19.74 19.31
C GLY A 331 6.14 -18.78 18.25
N LYS A 332 5.28 -18.15 17.43
CA LYS A 332 5.69 -17.29 16.31
C LYS A 332 5.79 -15.83 16.73
N GLN A 333 6.71 -15.10 16.13
CA GLN A 333 6.80 -13.64 16.32
C GLN A 333 5.64 -12.95 15.60
N ARG A 334 4.90 -12.12 16.32
CA ARG A 334 3.72 -11.42 15.79
C ARG A 334 3.73 -9.94 16.15
N MET A 335 3.07 -9.14 15.31
CA MET A 335 2.72 -7.77 15.65
C MET A 335 1.63 -7.76 16.74
N LEU A 336 1.86 -7.03 17.82
CA LEU A 336 0.96 -6.94 18.96
C LEU A 336 0.42 -5.52 19.10
N LEU A 337 -0.87 -5.41 19.38
CA LEU A 337 -1.55 -4.20 19.83
C LEU A 337 -1.95 -4.38 21.29
N ASN A 338 -1.53 -3.48 22.17
CA ASN A 338 -1.80 -3.55 23.61
C ASN A 338 -1.38 -4.90 24.23
N GLY A 339 -0.26 -5.46 23.75
CA GLY A 339 0.28 -6.75 24.19
C GLY A 339 -0.47 -7.98 23.67
N LYS A 340 -1.44 -7.82 22.76
CA LYS A 340 -2.23 -8.91 22.18
C LYS A 340 -2.05 -8.96 20.67
N PHE A 341 -2.05 -10.17 20.10
CA PHE A 341 -2.05 -10.32 18.65
C PHE A 341 -3.38 -9.85 18.06
N VAL A 342 -3.28 -9.05 17.01
CA VAL A 342 -4.38 -8.64 16.16
C VAL A 342 -3.90 -8.87 14.73
N MET A 343 -4.56 -9.79 14.02
CA MET A 343 -4.33 -9.94 12.58
C MET A 343 -4.78 -8.67 11.88
N GLN A 344 -3.87 -8.03 11.16
CA GLN A 344 -4.15 -6.79 10.44
C GLN A 344 -4.55 -7.13 9.01
N VAL A 345 -5.79 -6.82 8.64
CA VAL A 345 -6.30 -7.03 7.28
C VAL A 345 -6.78 -5.68 6.78
N GLY A 346 -6.22 -5.25 5.67
CA GLY A 346 -6.46 -3.93 5.11
C GLY A 346 -6.20 -3.85 3.62
N PRO A 347 -6.72 -2.84 2.94
CA PRO A 347 -6.38 -2.58 1.56
C PRO A 347 -5.15 -1.66 1.44
N LEU A 348 -4.55 -1.67 0.26
CA LEU A 348 -3.65 -0.63 -0.21
C LEU A 348 -4.50 0.58 -0.66
N ASP A 349 -4.23 1.76 -0.09
CA ASP A 349 -4.92 3.01 -0.42
C ASP A 349 -3.95 3.97 -1.12
N GLN A 350 -4.12 4.12 -2.45
CA GLN A 350 -3.36 5.04 -3.29
C GLN A 350 -3.68 6.51 -3.03
N GLY A 351 -4.92 6.81 -2.60
CA GLY A 351 -5.38 8.18 -2.36
C GLY A 351 -5.62 9.05 -3.61
N PHE A 352 -5.85 8.45 -4.78
CA PHE A 352 -6.10 9.20 -6.02
C PHE A 352 -7.60 9.37 -6.33
N TRP A 353 -7.93 10.45 -7.03
CA TRP A 353 -9.29 10.86 -7.41
C TRP A 353 -9.34 11.26 -8.90
N PRO A 354 -10.33 10.81 -9.70
CA PRO A 354 -10.34 11.11 -11.13
C PRO A 354 -10.62 12.59 -11.46
N ASP A 355 -11.17 13.33 -10.52
CA ASP A 355 -11.50 14.75 -10.64
C ASP A 355 -10.50 15.68 -9.92
N GLY A 356 -10.01 15.27 -8.75
CA GLY A 356 -9.08 16.02 -7.91
C GLY A 356 -7.63 15.53 -7.88
N ILE A 357 -7.33 14.39 -8.51
CA ILE A 357 -6.04 13.68 -8.55
C ILE A 357 -5.53 13.40 -7.13
N TYR A 358 -4.67 14.24 -6.56
CA TYR A 358 -4.16 14.09 -5.20
C TYR A 358 -5.12 14.56 -4.09
N THR A 359 -6.11 15.39 -4.44
CA THR A 359 -6.96 16.06 -3.45
C THR A 359 -8.38 15.53 -3.54
N ALA A 360 -8.89 14.97 -2.45
CA ALA A 360 -10.28 14.55 -2.38
C ALA A 360 -11.24 15.73 -2.67
N PRO A 361 -12.31 15.54 -3.46
CA PRO A 361 -13.23 16.63 -3.82
C PRO A 361 -13.90 17.30 -2.62
N THR A 362 -14.17 16.54 -1.56
CA THR A 362 -14.73 17.08 -0.32
C THR A 362 -14.19 16.29 0.86
N ASP A 363 -14.33 16.84 2.06
CA ASP A 363 -14.02 16.11 3.29
C ASP A 363 -14.91 14.86 3.47
N ALA A 364 -16.15 14.90 2.97
CA ALA A 364 -17.02 13.74 2.94
C ALA A 364 -16.52 12.65 1.99
N ALA A 365 -15.90 13.02 0.87
CA ALA A 365 -15.24 12.09 -0.04
C ALA A 365 -14.01 11.45 0.64
N LEU A 366 -13.16 12.27 1.27
CA LEU A 366 -11.99 11.80 2.02
C LEU A 366 -12.38 10.78 3.10
N LYS A 367 -13.45 11.07 3.84
CA LYS A 367 -14.00 10.18 4.86
C LYS A 367 -14.62 8.91 4.28
N PHE A 368 -15.22 8.99 3.10
CA PHE A 368 -15.99 7.89 2.51
C PHE A 368 -15.14 6.65 2.32
N ASP A 369 -13.94 6.76 1.74
CA ASP A 369 -13.08 5.60 1.49
C ASP A 369 -12.79 4.85 2.80
N LEU A 370 -12.32 5.53 3.85
CA LEU A 370 -12.09 4.95 5.19
C LEU A 370 -13.36 4.32 5.80
N GLN A 371 -14.53 4.95 5.61
CA GLN A 371 -15.79 4.37 6.08
C GLN A 371 -16.15 3.09 5.34
N GLN A 372 -15.91 3.02 4.04
CA GLN A 372 -16.16 1.82 3.26
C GLN A 372 -15.17 0.72 3.62
N GLU A 373 -13.90 1.02 3.83
CA GLU A 373 -12.91 0.05 4.29
C GLU A 373 -13.33 -0.60 5.60
N LYS A 374 -13.73 0.22 6.59
CA LYS A 374 -14.29 -0.29 7.85
C LYS A 374 -15.57 -1.13 7.64
N ALA A 375 -16.45 -0.70 6.73
CA ALA A 375 -17.68 -1.41 6.41
C ALA A 375 -17.45 -2.75 5.70
N LEU A 376 -16.35 -2.87 4.94
CA LEU A 376 -15.87 -4.09 4.30
C LEU A 376 -15.16 -5.03 5.28
N GLY A 377 -15.16 -4.73 6.59
CA GLY A 377 -14.61 -5.59 7.62
C GLY A 377 -13.09 -5.47 7.81
N PHE A 378 -12.45 -4.50 7.17
CA PHE A 378 -11.03 -4.21 7.42
C PHE A 378 -10.83 -3.54 8.78
N ASN A 379 -9.68 -3.80 9.39
CA ASN A 379 -9.24 -3.18 10.65
C ASN A 379 -7.95 -2.35 10.48
N MET A 380 -7.41 -2.32 9.27
CA MET A 380 -6.17 -1.65 8.89
C MET A 380 -6.31 -1.06 7.49
N VAL A 381 -5.53 -0.02 7.19
CA VAL A 381 -5.31 0.54 5.84
C VAL A 381 -3.83 0.89 5.71
N ARG A 382 -3.23 0.59 4.56
CA ARG A 382 -1.87 1.02 4.23
C ARG A 382 -1.95 2.19 3.26
N LYS A 383 -1.59 3.39 3.73
CA LYS A 383 -1.51 4.58 2.89
C LYS A 383 -0.23 4.50 2.07
N HIS A 384 -0.38 4.15 0.80
CA HIS A 384 0.74 3.77 -0.05
C HIS A 384 1.42 5.00 -0.64
N ILE A 385 2.72 5.13 -0.37
CA ILE A 385 3.67 6.13 -0.90
C ILE A 385 3.11 7.55 -1.10
N LYS A 386 2.24 7.97 -0.18
CA LYS A 386 1.55 9.28 -0.17
C LYS A 386 1.31 9.69 1.28
N VAL A 387 1.27 11.00 1.56
CA VAL A 387 0.86 11.55 2.86
C VAL A 387 -0.45 12.31 2.68
N GLU A 388 -1.54 11.86 3.31
CA GLU A 388 -2.83 12.56 3.24
C GLU A 388 -2.87 13.79 4.16
N PRO A 389 -3.84 14.72 3.98
CA PRO A 389 -4.10 15.76 4.98
C PRO A 389 -4.42 15.15 6.36
N ASP A 390 -4.07 15.84 7.45
CA ASP A 390 -4.33 15.43 8.85
C ASP A 390 -5.77 14.92 9.10
N ARG A 391 -6.74 15.46 8.35
CA ARG A 391 -8.15 15.08 8.44
C ARG A 391 -8.40 13.61 8.08
N TRP A 392 -7.61 13.03 7.19
CA TRP A 392 -7.69 11.60 6.86
C TRP A 392 -7.30 10.75 8.08
N TYR A 393 -6.19 11.05 8.75
CA TYR A 393 -5.77 10.33 9.96
C TYR A 393 -6.74 10.55 11.13
N TYR A 394 -7.33 11.75 11.23
CA TYR A 394 -8.41 12.00 12.20
C TYR A 394 -9.60 11.07 11.99
N TYR A 395 -9.99 10.81 10.74
CA TYR A 395 -11.03 9.83 10.46
C TYR A 395 -10.60 8.41 10.75
N ALA A 396 -9.36 8.02 10.43
CA ALA A 396 -8.83 6.70 10.77
C ALA A 396 -8.83 6.47 12.30
N ASP A 397 -8.42 7.48 13.07
CA ASP A 397 -8.44 7.46 14.54
C ASP A 397 -9.84 7.28 15.10
N LYS A 398 -10.83 8.00 14.54
CA LYS A 398 -12.23 7.98 14.97
C LYS A 398 -12.97 6.70 14.57
N LEU A 399 -12.63 6.14 13.41
CA LEU A 399 -13.25 4.93 12.87
C LEU A 399 -12.64 3.64 13.45
N GLY A 400 -11.43 3.72 14.02
CA GLY A 400 -10.71 2.56 14.50
C GLY A 400 -10.13 1.74 13.35
N LEU A 401 -9.26 2.38 12.56
CA LEU A 401 -8.44 1.73 11.55
C LEU A 401 -6.96 1.90 11.94
N LEU A 402 -6.21 0.81 11.91
CA LEU A 402 -4.76 0.83 12.01
C LEU A 402 -4.19 1.40 10.70
N VAL A 403 -3.19 2.27 10.78
CA VAL A 403 -2.57 2.89 9.61
C VAL A 403 -1.12 2.45 9.52
N TRP A 404 -0.75 1.94 8.35
CA TRP A 404 0.64 1.88 7.92
C TRP A 404 0.88 3.10 7.04
N GLN A 405 1.83 3.95 7.43
CA GLN A 405 2.14 5.17 6.72
C GLN A 405 3.46 4.99 5.97
N ASP A 406 3.36 4.99 4.65
CA ASP A 406 4.51 4.94 3.77
C ASP A 406 5.11 6.34 3.56
N MET A 407 6.42 6.41 3.44
CA MET A 407 7.07 7.57 2.85
C MET A 407 6.87 7.55 1.33
N PRO A 408 6.52 8.67 0.67
CA PRO A 408 6.55 8.75 -0.79
C PRO A 408 7.90 8.31 -1.35
N ALA A 409 7.89 7.36 -2.29
CA ALA A 409 9.11 6.81 -2.88
C ALA A 409 9.81 7.83 -3.80
N MET A 410 11.12 7.66 -4.01
CA MET A 410 11.83 8.33 -5.10
C MET A 410 11.62 7.54 -6.42
N LYS A 411 12.27 7.95 -7.51
CA LYS A 411 12.21 7.20 -8.78
C LYS A 411 12.76 5.79 -8.58
N ASP A 412 12.12 4.81 -9.20
CA ASP A 412 12.45 3.38 -9.06
C ASP A 412 13.63 2.96 -9.96
N ASP A 413 13.97 3.77 -10.96
CA ASP A 413 14.93 3.43 -12.01
C ASP A 413 16.27 4.17 -11.93
N VAL A 414 16.48 4.96 -10.87
CA VAL A 414 17.66 5.80 -10.71
C VAL A 414 18.22 5.70 -9.30
N GLU A 415 19.54 5.46 -9.20
CA GLU A 415 20.26 5.54 -7.93
C GLU A 415 20.17 6.97 -7.36
N PRO A 416 19.65 7.17 -6.14
CA PRO A 416 19.43 8.51 -5.61
C PRO A 416 20.76 9.22 -5.31
N SER A 417 20.87 10.47 -5.76
CA SER A 417 22.02 11.33 -5.47
C SER A 417 22.14 11.64 -3.97
N THR A 418 23.34 12.02 -3.50
CA THR A 418 23.51 12.44 -2.09
C THR A 418 22.55 13.57 -1.68
N ALA A 419 22.28 14.53 -2.57
CA ALA A 419 21.34 15.61 -2.29
C ALA A 419 19.89 15.09 -2.18
N SER A 420 19.51 14.15 -3.04
CA SER A 420 18.20 13.48 -2.98
C SER A 420 18.01 12.71 -1.69
N ARG A 421 19.03 11.97 -1.24
CA ARG A 421 19.00 11.23 0.04
C ARG A 421 18.83 12.14 1.25
N VAL A 422 19.61 13.22 1.31
CA VAL A 422 19.49 14.23 2.38
C VAL A 422 18.09 14.85 2.40
N ASN A 423 17.53 15.13 1.22
CA ASN A 423 16.20 15.69 1.10
C ASN A 423 15.12 14.68 1.54
N TYR A 424 15.19 13.44 1.05
CA TYR A 424 14.28 12.35 1.40
C TYR A 424 14.27 12.07 2.92
N GLU A 425 15.45 11.98 3.55
CA GLU A 425 15.57 11.84 5.01
C GLU A 425 14.96 13.03 5.77
N SER A 426 15.14 14.24 5.24
CA SER A 426 14.55 15.45 5.83
C SER A 426 13.02 15.46 5.74
N GLU A 427 12.46 15.13 4.58
CA GLU A 427 11.00 15.01 4.38
C GLU A 427 10.40 13.90 5.25
N MET A 428 11.03 12.72 5.28
CA MET A 428 10.57 11.61 6.12
C MET A 428 10.59 11.97 7.61
N ARG A 429 11.65 12.66 8.08
CA ARG A 429 11.70 13.15 9.46
C ARG A 429 10.56 14.12 9.75
N ARG A 430 10.24 15.04 8.82
CA ARG A 430 9.12 15.99 8.96
C ARG A 430 7.77 15.28 8.94
N MET A 431 7.57 14.29 8.07
CA MET A 431 6.39 13.44 8.05
C MET A 431 6.16 12.79 9.42
N ILE A 432 7.17 12.12 9.98
CA ILE A 432 7.06 11.46 11.28
C ILE A 432 6.80 12.47 12.40
N ASP A 433 7.54 13.58 12.44
CA ASP A 433 7.38 14.62 13.45
C ASP A 433 5.97 15.24 13.43
N GLN A 434 5.35 15.39 12.25
CA GLN A 434 4.02 15.97 12.08
C GLN A 434 2.89 14.97 12.40
N HIS A 435 3.12 13.67 12.20
CA HIS A 435 2.06 12.67 12.25
C HIS A 435 2.14 11.67 13.43
N ARG A 436 3.23 11.65 14.20
CA ARG A 436 3.39 10.72 15.34
C ARG A 436 2.36 10.84 16.47
N SER A 437 1.55 11.89 16.49
CA SER A 437 0.49 12.03 17.50
C SER A 437 -0.79 11.28 17.14
N PHE A 438 -0.98 10.87 15.87
CA PHE A 438 -2.13 10.07 15.44
C PHE A 438 -2.07 8.64 16.02
N PRO A 439 -3.05 8.21 16.83
CA PRO A 439 -3.08 6.87 17.40
C PRO A 439 -3.18 5.74 16.37
N SER A 440 -3.89 5.99 15.26
CA SER A 440 -4.07 5.03 14.16
C SER A 440 -2.75 4.60 13.53
N ILE A 441 -1.77 5.50 13.39
CA ILE A 441 -0.47 5.17 12.80
C ILE A 441 0.30 4.22 13.73
N VAL A 442 0.43 2.97 13.30
CA VAL A 442 1.10 1.90 14.05
C VAL A 442 2.41 1.45 13.41
N THR A 443 2.60 1.72 12.12
CA THR A 443 3.77 1.31 11.35
C THR A 443 4.25 2.46 10.47
N TRP A 444 5.56 2.69 10.47
CA TRP A 444 6.25 3.53 9.48
C TRP A 444 6.90 2.65 8.42
N VAL A 445 6.70 2.97 7.15
CA VAL A 445 7.28 2.25 6.00
C VAL A 445 8.17 3.21 5.21
N PRO A 446 9.51 3.15 5.35
CA PRO A 446 10.41 4.02 4.61
C PRO A 446 10.41 3.66 3.11
N PHE A 447 10.68 2.40 2.78
CA PHE A 447 10.86 1.96 1.40
C PHE A 447 9.83 0.94 0.95
N ASN A 448 9.61 0.90 -0.37
CA ASN A 448 8.70 -0.03 -1.05
C ASN A 448 9.38 -0.57 -2.32
N GLU A 449 9.49 -1.89 -2.45
CA GLU A 449 9.92 -2.61 -3.67
C GLU A 449 11.26 -2.17 -4.29
N GLY A 450 12.14 -1.58 -3.48
CA GLY A 450 13.43 -1.02 -3.92
C GLY A 450 13.34 0.30 -4.66
N TRP A 451 12.24 1.06 -4.51
CA TRP A 451 12.04 2.29 -5.28
C TRP A 451 12.86 3.46 -4.72
N GLY A 452 14.09 3.58 -5.23
CA GLY A 452 15.05 4.58 -4.78
C GLY A 452 15.49 4.36 -3.33
N ASP A 453 15.52 3.10 -2.91
CA ASP A 453 16.04 2.72 -1.60
C ASP A 453 17.57 2.81 -1.57
N TYR A 454 18.10 2.94 -0.36
CA TYR A 454 19.53 3.00 -0.09
C TYR A 454 19.74 2.82 1.40
N GLU A 455 20.81 2.11 1.78
CA GLU A 455 21.19 1.92 3.19
C GLU A 455 19.99 1.53 4.10
N VAL A 456 19.09 0.66 3.61
CA VAL A 456 17.79 0.31 4.22
C VAL A 456 17.88 0.11 5.74
N GLY A 457 18.92 -0.62 6.19
CA GLY A 457 19.13 -0.87 7.62
C GLY A 457 19.44 0.36 8.46
N ARG A 458 20.22 1.34 7.93
CA ARG A 458 20.52 2.61 8.61
C ARG A 458 19.25 3.44 8.74
N ILE A 459 18.49 3.57 7.64
CA ILE A 459 17.25 4.36 7.62
C ILE A 459 16.21 3.78 8.58
N ALA A 460 16.08 2.45 8.64
CA ALA A 460 15.20 1.80 9.60
C ALA A 460 15.58 2.11 11.07
N ASP A 461 16.88 2.07 11.40
CA ASP A 461 17.38 2.42 12.73
C ASP A 461 17.14 3.91 13.05
N GLU A 462 17.27 4.80 12.06
CA GLU A 462 16.98 6.23 12.21
C GLU A 462 15.51 6.51 12.46
N VAL A 463 14.61 5.94 11.65
CA VAL A 463 13.16 6.05 11.84
C VAL A 463 12.76 5.57 13.23
N LYS A 464 13.32 4.44 13.68
CA LYS A 464 13.09 3.94 15.04
C LYS A 464 13.61 4.88 16.12
N SER A 465 14.72 5.59 15.87
CA SER A 465 15.26 6.59 16.79
C SER A 465 14.41 7.87 16.85
N TRP A 466 13.71 8.22 15.77
CA TRP A 466 12.84 9.38 15.68
C TRP A 466 11.48 9.13 16.33
N ASP A 467 10.95 7.91 16.17
CA ASP A 467 9.74 7.44 16.84
C ASP A 467 9.82 5.95 17.20
N SER A 468 10.25 5.67 18.43
CA SER A 468 10.36 4.31 18.95
C SER A 468 9.04 3.68 19.37
N SER A 469 7.94 4.44 19.33
CA SER A 469 6.63 3.99 19.81
C SER A 469 5.79 3.28 18.74
N ARG A 470 6.30 3.22 17.49
CA ARG A 470 5.70 2.55 16.32
C ARG A 470 6.59 1.41 15.85
N LEU A 471 6.01 0.52 15.04
CA LEU A 471 6.76 -0.49 14.30
C LEU A 471 7.40 0.13 13.06
N VAL A 472 8.52 -0.45 12.60
CA VAL A 472 9.19 -0.06 11.36
C VAL A 472 9.19 -1.25 10.40
N ASN A 473 8.51 -1.10 9.26
CA ASN A 473 8.69 -1.98 8.12
C ASN A 473 9.80 -1.39 7.27
N ALA A 474 11.03 -1.89 7.41
CA ALA A 474 12.21 -1.23 6.82
C ALA A 474 12.11 -1.08 5.31
N GLU A 475 11.53 -2.09 4.67
CA GLU A 475 11.36 -2.22 3.24
C GLU A 475 10.17 -3.14 2.99
N SER A 476 9.09 -2.60 2.43
CA SER A 476 7.92 -3.39 2.04
C SER A 476 8.21 -4.08 0.71
N GLY A 477 8.02 -5.40 0.65
CA GLY A 477 8.23 -6.17 -0.59
C GLY A 477 9.69 -6.54 -0.86
N VAL A 478 10.42 -6.98 0.17
CA VAL A 478 11.86 -7.37 0.12
C VAL A 478 12.13 -8.46 -0.91
N ASN A 479 11.14 -9.29 -1.23
CA ASN A 479 11.24 -10.38 -2.19
C ASN A 479 11.03 -9.95 -3.66
N CYS A 480 10.65 -8.69 -3.92
CA CYS A 480 10.23 -8.25 -5.25
C CYS A 480 11.20 -7.29 -5.92
N CYS A 481 11.07 -7.25 -7.25
CA CYS A 481 11.24 -6.02 -8.00
C CYS A 481 12.69 -5.54 -8.00
N ARG A 482 12.99 -4.43 -7.31
CA ARG A 482 14.31 -3.80 -7.28
C ARG A 482 14.91 -3.75 -5.88
N SER A 483 14.26 -4.38 -4.90
CA SER A 483 14.67 -4.35 -3.50
C SER A 483 16.13 -4.77 -3.30
N GLU A 484 16.82 -4.04 -2.45
CA GLU A 484 18.13 -4.46 -1.95
C GLU A 484 18.00 -5.76 -1.13
N PRO A 485 19.07 -6.55 -0.97
CA PRO A 485 19.02 -7.73 -0.12
C PRO A 485 18.58 -7.38 1.30
N ASP A 486 17.70 -8.20 1.87
CA ASP A 486 17.16 -8.02 3.22
C ASP A 486 18.23 -7.60 4.24
N SER A 487 18.12 -6.36 4.71
CA SER A 487 19.06 -5.79 5.69
C SER A 487 18.99 -6.47 7.07
N GLY A 488 17.95 -7.25 7.34
CA GLY A 488 17.70 -7.87 8.66
C GLY A 488 17.21 -6.87 9.72
N LYS A 489 16.98 -5.61 9.35
CA LYS A 489 16.57 -4.51 10.25
C LYS A 489 15.06 -4.27 10.23
N GLY A 490 14.62 -3.35 11.08
CA GLY A 490 13.19 -3.09 11.33
C GLY A 490 12.54 -4.14 12.24
N ASP A 491 11.23 -4.01 12.37
CA ASP A 491 10.38 -4.90 13.18
C ASP A 491 9.65 -5.95 12.33
N ILE A 492 9.63 -5.76 11.00
CA ILE A 492 8.79 -6.52 10.05
C ILE A 492 9.66 -7.04 8.89
N TYR A 493 9.40 -8.28 8.48
CA TYR A 493 9.81 -8.84 7.20
C TYR A 493 8.56 -8.95 6.32
N ASP A 494 8.63 -8.39 5.12
CA ASP A 494 7.49 -8.13 4.26
C ASP A 494 7.73 -8.68 2.84
N ASP A 495 6.83 -9.56 2.40
CA ASP A 495 6.77 -10.03 1.01
C ASP A 495 5.60 -9.39 0.26
N HIS A 496 5.80 -9.13 -1.03
CA HIS A 496 4.74 -8.84 -1.98
C HIS A 496 4.51 -10.07 -2.87
N THR A 497 3.29 -10.59 -2.88
CA THR A 497 2.90 -11.76 -3.68
C THR A 497 1.56 -11.52 -4.36
N TYR A 498 1.59 -10.95 -5.56
CA TYR A 498 0.40 -10.75 -6.38
C TYR A 498 -0.26 -12.06 -6.82
N THR A 499 -1.57 -12.01 -7.03
CA THR A 499 -2.54 -13.13 -6.92
C THR A 499 -2.59 -13.70 -5.50
N GLY A 500 -1.47 -14.21 -4.99
CA GLY A 500 -1.21 -14.45 -3.57
C GLY A 500 -2.25 -15.31 -2.83
N PRO A 501 -2.37 -15.17 -1.49
CA PRO A 501 -1.39 -14.52 -0.62
C PRO A 501 -0.05 -15.26 -0.58
N GLY A 502 1.02 -14.55 -0.25
CA GLY A 502 2.35 -15.11 -0.01
C GLY A 502 2.42 -15.95 1.26
N THR A 503 3.54 -16.64 1.45
CA THR A 503 3.80 -17.42 2.67
C THR A 503 5.07 -16.99 3.42
N PRO A 504 5.28 -15.69 3.68
CA PRO A 504 6.46 -15.24 4.42
C PRO A 504 6.48 -15.84 5.82
N VAL A 505 7.69 -16.11 6.31
CA VAL A 505 7.95 -16.67 7.64
C VAL A 505 8.79 -15.71 8.46
N GLN A 506 8.65 -15.76 9.79
CA GLN A 506 9.33 -14.83 10.67
C GLN A 506 10.85 -15.02 10.61
N THR A 507 11.59 -13.91 10.64
CA THR A 507 13.06 -13.92 10.61
C THR A 507 13.61 -13.30 11.90
N GLY A 508 14.34 -14.08 12.69
CA GLY A 508 14.94 -13.61 13.94
C GLY A 508 13.92 -13.03 14.93
N THR A 509 13.97 -11.71 15.13
CA THR A 509 13.09 -10.96 16.03
C THR A 509 11.90 -10.29 15.33
N ARG A 510 11.82 -10.36 14.00
CA ARG A 510 10.81 -9.65 13.20
C ARG A 510 9.54 -10.47 13.02
N ALA A 511 8.41 -9.80 12.94
CA ALA A 511 7.17 -10.40 12.47
C ALA A 511 7.19 -10.56 10.94
N ALA A 512 6.44 -11.51 10.40
CA ALA A 512 6.25 -11.67 8.96
C ALA A 512 4.90 -11.10 8.52
N VAL A 513 4.85 -10.46 7.36
CA VAL A 513 3.64 -9.88 6.75
C VAL A 513 3.62 -10.14 5.25
N ASP A 514 2.43 -10.20 4.66
CA ASP A 514 2.22 -10.17 3.21
C ASP A 514 1.73 -8.75 2.86
N GLY A 515 2.68 -7.85 2.60
CA GLY A 515 2.46 -6.41 2.54
C GLY A 515 1.84 -5.89 1.26
N GLU A 516 1.74 -6.75 0.24
CA GLU A 516 0.85 -6.61 -0.92
C GLU A 516 0.49 -7.99 -1.51
N TYR A 517 -0.81 -8.27 -1.68
CA TYR A 517 -1.28 -9.46 -2.39
C TYR A 517 -2.60 -9.21 -3.12
N GLY A 518 -3.02 -10.20 -3.92
CA GLY A 518 -4.25 -10.12 -4.69
C GLY A 518 -4.04 -9.38 -6.00
N GLY A 519 -4.75 -8.27 -6.21
CA GLY A 519 -4.78 -7.61 -7.51
C GLY A 519 -5.74 -8.29 -8.50
N LEU A 520 -6.88 -8.78 -7.99
CA LEU A 520 -7.97 -9.29 -8.82
C LEU A 520 -8.75 -8.11 -9.41
N GLY A 521 -8.92 -8.09 -10.72
CA GLY A 521 -9.54 -6.98 -11.44
C GLY A 521 -10.84 -7.33 -12.14
N LEU A 522 -11.64 -6.30 -12.36
CA LEU A 522 -12.87 -6.38 -13.15
C LEU A 522 -13.05 -5.07 -13.90
N LYS A 523 -13.13 -5.14 -15.22
CA LYS A 523 -13.48 -3.98 -16.06
C LYS A 523 -14.97 -3.70 -15.92
N VAL A 524 -15.33 -2.43 -15.75
CA VAL A 524 -16.71 -1.97 -15.64
C VAL A 524 -16.96 -0.92 -16.70
N ALA A 525 -17.65 -1.32 -17.77
CA ALA A 525 -17.91 -0.48 -18.93
C ALA A 525 -18.49 0.89 -18.53
N GLY A 526 -17.80 1.96 -18.95
CA GLY A 526 -18.20 3.35 -18.68
C GLY A 526 -17.65 3.93 -17.36
N HIS A 527 -16.93 3.13 -16.57
CA HIS A 527 -16.31 3.55 -15.31
C HIS A 527 -14.78 3.35 -15.29
N GLU A 528 -14.19 3.01 -16.44
CA GLU A 528 -12.75 2.85 -16.63
C GLU A 528 -12.14 4.19 -17.09
N PHE A 529 -11.01 4.58 -16.51
CA PHE A 529 -10.29 5.79 -16.92
C PHE A 529 -9.65 5.62 -18.29
N ASP A 530 -9.05 4.45 -18.53
CA ASP A 530 -8.50 4.03 -19.81
C ASP A 530 -8.96 2.59 -20.12
N PRO A 531 -10.14 2.41 -20.77
CA PRO A 531 -10.67 1.08 -21.07
C PRO A 531 -9.70 0.17 -21.84
N ALA A 532 -8.88 0.76 -22.72
CA ALA A 532 -7.95 0.03 -23.57
C ALA A 532 -6.70 -0.41 -22.80
N GLY A 533 -6.13 0.48 -21.99
CA GLY A 533 -4.94 0.23 -21.18
C GLY A 533 -5.20 -0.41 -19.81
N SER A 534 -6.46 -0.55 -19.39
CA SER A 534 -6.82 -1.09 -18.08
C SER A 534 -6.38 -2.54 -17.90
N PHE A 535 -5.77 -2.86 -16.74
CA PHE A 535 -5.30 -4.19 -16.39
C PHE A 535 -5.41 -4.46 -14.87
N ALA A 536 -5.21 -5.72 -14.53
CA ALA A 536 -4.97 -6.21 -13.18
C ALA A 536 -4.07 -7.45 -13.25
N TYR A 537 -3.64 -7.97 -12.10
CA TYR A 537 -2.77 -9.15 -12.04
C TYR A 537 -3.53 -10.44 -12.42
N GLU A 538 -4.82 -10.51 -12.06
CA GLU A 538 -5.75 -11.55 -12.50
C GLU A 538 -7.08 -10.87 -12.87
N MET A 539 -7.54 -11.03 -14.11
CA MET A 539 -8.77 -10.41 -14.61
C MET A 539 -9.95 -11.37 -14.47
N GLU A 540 -11.03 -10.89 -13.86
CA GLU A 540 -12.26 -11.64 -13.66
C GLU A 540 -13.36 -11.21 -14.64
N PRO A 541 -14.19 -12.15 -15.11
CA PRO A 541 -15.20 -11.87 -16.12
C PRO A 541 -16.42 -11.12 -15.57
N ASP A 542 -16.70 -11.24 -14.27
CA ASP A 542 -17.89 -10.67 -13.64
C ASP A 542 -17.72 -10.51 -12.11
N SER A 543 -18.65 -9.76 -11.50
CA SER A 543 -18.65 -9.45 -10.07
C SER A 543 -18.82 -10.69 -9.17
N ALA A 544 -19.58 -11.70 -9.61
CA ALA A 544 -19.82 -12.90 -8.82
C ALA A 544 -18.56 -13.77 -8.75
N THR A 545 -17.86 -13.89 -9.87
CA THR A 545 -16.57 -14.58 -9.97
C THR A 545 -15.49 -13.84 -9.18
N LEU A 546 -15.40 -12.52 -9.31
CA LEU A 546 -14.49 -11.70 -8.51
C LEU A 546 -14.73 -11.87 -6.99
N THR A 547 -15.99 -11.85 -6.57
CA THR A 547 -16.37 -12.06 -5.16
C THR A 547 -15.92 -13.44 -4.65
N ARG A 548 -16.16 -14.49 -5.46
CA ARG A 548 -15.75 -15.86 -5.11
C ARG A 548 -14.24 -15.98 -4.96
N ARG A 549 -13.49 -15.49 -5.95
CA ARG A 549 -12.02 -15.52 -5.98
C ARG A 549 -11.42 -14.73 -4.82
N TYR A 550 -11.97 -13.56 -4.51
CA TYR A 550 -11.58 -12.82 -3.30
C TYR A 550 -11.79 -13.63 -2.02
N GLY A 551 -12.94 -14.30 -1.88
CA GLY A 551 -13.22 -15.17 -0.74
C GLY A 551 -12.22 -16.33 -0.60
N GLU A 552 -11.82 -16.95 -1.72
CA GLU A 552 -10.80 -18.00 -1.77
C GLU A 552 -9.42 -17.47 -1.32
N LEU A 553 -9.03 -16.27 -1.76
CA LEU A 553 -7.80 -15.61 -1.30
C LEU A 553 -7.82 -15.34 0.21
N GLN A 554 -8.96 -14.88 0.76
CA GLN A 554 -9.08 -14.66 2.20
C GLN A 554 -9.02 -15.97 3.01
N GLN A 555 -9.62 -17.05 2.50
CA GLN A 555 -9.49 -18.37 3.12
C GLN A 555 -8.03 -18.83 3.13
N ARG A 556 -7.30 -18.62 2.03
CA ARG A 556 -5.86 -18.91 1.97
C ARG A 556 -5.08 -18.02 2.94
N LEU A 557 -5.38 -16.73 3.04
CA LEU A 557 -4.72 -15.81 3.97
C LEU A 557 -4.92 -16.24 5.43
N LEU A 558 -6.12 -16.72 5.79
CA LEU A 558 -6.37 -17.30 7.10
C LEU A 558 -5.45 -18.49 7.38
N LEU A 559 -5.31 -19.41 6.42
CA LEU A 559 -4.40 -20.55 6.55
C LEU A 559 -2.94 -20.11 6.69
N VAL A 560 -2.51 -19.11 5.92
CA VAL A 560 -1.17 -18.51 6.02
C VAL A 560 -0.97 -17.89 7.41
N ALA A 561 -1.92 -17.09 7.90
CA ALA A 561 -1.86 -16.46 9.21
C ALA A 561 -1.81 -17.51 10.33
N GLN A 562 -2.53 -18.62 10.21
CA GLN A 562 -2.52 -19.70 11.20
C GLN A 562 -1.23 -20.54 11.13
N ARG A 563 -0.79 -20.94 9.93
CA ARG A 563 0.27 -21.95 9.74
C ARG A 563 1.65 -21.37 9.43
N CYS A 564 1.75 -20.26 8.72
CA CYS A 564 3.01 -19.55 8.44
C CYS A 564 3.28 -18.46 9.48
N GLY A 565 2.22 -17.93 10.09
CA GLY A 565 2.30 -16.95 11.18
C GLY A 565 2.41 -15.50 10.74
N VAL A 566 1.94 -15.21 9.54
CA VAL A 566 1.80 -13.85 9.02
C VAL A 566 0.92 -13.01 9.95
N SER A 567 1.35 -11.78 10.22
CA SER A 567 0.67 -10.84 11.13
C SER A 567 -0.24 -9.85 10.43
N ALA A 568 -0.04 -9.66 9.13
CA ALA A 568 -0.83 -8.75 8.31
C ALA A 568 -0.93 -9.23 6.87
N GLY A 569 -2.05 -8.93 6.22
CA GLY A 569 -2.22 -9.07 4.78
C GLY A 569 -2.80 -7.77 4.21
N VAL A 570 -2.13 -7.19 3.22
CA VAL A 570 -2.57 -5.96 2.55
C VAL A 570 -3.04 -6.29 1.12
N TYR A 571 -4.34 -6.11 0.86
CA TYR A 571 -4.92 -6.40 -0.45
C TYR A 571 -4.84 -5.18 -1.38
N THR A 572 -4.31 -5.34 -2.59
CA THR A 572 -4.36 -4.29 -3.62
C THR A 572 -5.71 -4.37 -4.35
N GLN A 573 -6.62 -3.37 -4.27
CA GLN A 573 -6.57 -2.06 -3.58
C GLN A 573 -7.98 -1.48 -3.27
N THR A 574 -8.09 -0.33 -2.60
CA THR A 574 -9.41 0.28 -2.21
C THR A 574 -10.28 0.63 -3.41
N THR A 575 -9.74 1.33 -4.40
CA THR A 575 -10.43 1.72 -5.64
C THR A 575 -9.56 1.41 -6.85
N ASP A 576 -10.18 1.27 -8.02
CA ASP A 576 -9.44 1.36 -9.28
C ASP A 576 -8.72 2.72 -9.31
N VAL A 577 -7.55 2.78 -9.94
CA VAL A 577 -6.80 4.02 -10.13
C VAL A 577 -6.21 4.03 -11.52
N GLU A 578 -6.71 4.94 -12.35
CA GLU A 578 -6.35 5.07 -13.77
C GLU A 578 -6.39 3.72 -14.52
N LYS A 579 -5.22 3.12 -14.83
CA LYS A 579 -5.12 1.86 -15.56
C LYS A 579 -5.28 0.62 -14.65
N GLU A 580 -5.10 0.74 -13.34
CA GLU A 580 -5.23 -0.38 -12.43
C GLU A 580 -6.70 -0.58 -12.03
N VAL A 581 -7.30 -1.69 -12.47
CA VAL A 581 -8.74 -1.98 -12.28
C VAL A 581 -9.02 -3.11 -11.28
N ASN A 582 -8.24 -3.15 -10.19
CA ASN A 582 -8.24 -4.13 -9.10
C ASN A 582 -8.82 -3.60 -7.76
N GLY A 583 -9.63 -2.54 -7.81
CA GLY A 583 -10.30 -1.96 -6.65
C GLY A 583 -11.60 -2.65 -6.22
N PHE A 584 -12.03 -2.43 -4.98
CA PHE A 584 -13.40 -2.76 -4.53
C PHE A 584 -14.46 -1.84 -5.13
N PHE A 585 -14.06 -0.62 -5.47
CA PHE A 585 -14.85 0.36 -6.22
C PHE A 585 -14.16 0.72 -7.53
N THR A 586 -14.96 1.15 -8.51
CA THR A 586 -14.43 1.87 -9.67
C THR A 586 -13.75 3.18 -9.25
N TYR A 587 -12.88 3.74 -10.10
CA TYR A 587 -12.06 4.91 -9.76
C TYR A 587 -12.90 6.14 -9.37
N ASP A 588 -14.10 6.24 -9.93
CA ASP A 588 -15.08 7.28 -9.64
C ASP A 588 -15.96 7.01 -8.40
N ARG A 589 -15.75 5.89 -7.70
CA ARG A 589 -16.55 5.43 -6.54
C ARG A 589 -18.04 5.24 -6.85
N GLN A 590 -18.45 5.10 -8.11
CA GLN A 590 -19.86 4.95 -8.48
C GLN A 590 -20.34 3.51 -8.46
N VAL A 591 -19.46 2.53 -8.70
CA VAL A 591 -19.82 1.12 -8.79
C VAL A 591 -19.05 0.29 -7.76
N LYS A 592 -19.77 -0.56 -7.04
CA LYS A 592 -19.21 -1.63 -6.19
C LYS A 592 -18.94 -2.83 -7.07
N LYS A 593 -17.73 -3.38 -7.00
CA LYS A 593 -17.29 -4.45 -7.92
C LYS A 593 -17.52 -5.87 -7.38
N MET A 594 -17.85 -6.01 -6.10
CA MET A 594 -18.09 -7.29 -5.42
C MET A 594 -19.35 -7.25 -4.54
N ASP A 595 -19.80 -8.41 -4.05
CA ASP A 595 -20.73 -8.49 -2.93
C ASP A 595 -20.02 -8.11 -1.62
N PHE A 596 -20.33 -6.92 -1.13
CA PHE A 596 -19.68 -6.36 0.06
C PHE A 596 -20.04 -7.10 1.35
N ALA A 597 -21.17 -7.80 1.41
CA ALA A 597 -21.49 -8.64 2.57
C ALA A 597 -20.58 -9.88 2.61
N ALA A 598 -20.32 -10.48 1.46
CA ALA A 598 -19.39 -11.60 1.33
C ALA A 598 -17.94 -11.18 1.61
N VAL A 599 -17.50 -10.03 1.07
CA VAL A 599 -16.18 -9.44 1.36
C VAL A 599 -15.99 -9.21 2.86
N ARG A 600 -16.98 -8.57 3.51
CA ARG A 600 -16.95 -8.35 4.95
C ARG A 600 -16.85 -9.63 5.75
N ALA A 601 -17.67 -10.64 5.41
CA ALA A 601 -17.64 -11.92 6.09
C ALA A 601 -16.28 -12.61 5.95
N ALA A 602 -15.67 -12.53 4.77
CA ALA A 602 -14.34 -13.10 4.52
C ALA A 602 -13.25 -12.40 5.35
N ASN A 603 -13.21 -11.07 5.37
CA ASN A 603 -12.24 -10.30 6.17
C ASN A 603 -12.40 -10.55 7.67
N GLU A 604 -13.64 -10.53 8.18
CA GLU A 604 -13.91 -10.82 9.58
C GLU A 604 -13.52 -12.26 9.95
N ALA A 605 -13.68 -13.23 9.03
CA ALA A 605 -13.25 -14.60 9.24
C ALA A 605 -11.72 -14.72 9.39
N VAL A 606 -10.94 -13.99 8.59
CA VAL A 606 -9.47 -13.93 8.73
C VAL A 606 -9.10 -13.34 10.09
N ILE A 607 -9.63 -12.17 10.43
CA ILE A 607 -9.30 -11.44 11.66
C ILE A 607 -9.66 -12.27 12.91
N LYS A 608 -10.84 -12.89 12.93
CA LYS A 608 -11.31 -13.69 14.09
C LYS A 608 -10.65 -15.07 14.14
N GLY A 609 -10.33 -15.66 12.99
CA GLY A 609 -9.75 -17.00 12.88
C GLY A 609 -8.24 -17.06 13.16
N ALA A 610 -7.52 -15.96 12.93
CA ALA A 610 -6.10 -15.85 13.23
C ALA A 610 -5.87 -15.41 14.69
N THR A 611 -5.94 -16.34 15.64
CA THR A 611 -5.92 -16.01 17.07
C THR A 611 -4.52 -15.98 17.71
N GLY A 612 -3.45 -16.27 16.94
CA GLY A 612 -2.08 -16.43 17.49
C GLY A 612 -1.94 -17.61 18.44
N LYS A 613 -2.81 -18.61 18.31
CA LYS A 613 -2.76 -19.87 19.07
C LYS A 613 -2.46 -21.01 18.10
N PRO A 614 -1.85 -22.11 18.56
CA PRO A 614 -1.68 -23.29 17.73
C PRO A 614 -3.05 -23.73 17.21
N VAL A 615 -3.17 -23.86 15.89
CA VAL A 615 -4.28 -24.59 15.29
C VAL A 615 -3.88 -26.06 15.21
N SER A 616 -4.82 -26.97 15.46
CA SER A 616 -4.61 -28.36 15.08
C SER A 616 -4.33 -28.38 13.58
N GLY A 617 -3.22 -29.02 13.18
CA GLY A 617 -2.98 -29.30 11.77
C GLY A 617 -4.18 -30.03 11.15
N PRO A 618 -4.26 -30.10 9.81
CA PRO A 618 -5.22 -31.02 9.20
C PRO A 618 -4.99 -32.40 9.83
N SER A 619 -6.05 -33.15 10.12
CA SER A 619 -5.88 -34.54 10.54
C SER A 619 -5.16 -35.25 9.40
N VAL A 620 -3.85 -35.44 9.53
CA VAL A 620 -3.07 -36.18 8.54
C VAL A 620 -3.46 -37.64 8.76
N PRO A 621 -4.13 -38.29 7.80
CA PRO A 621 -4.36 -39.72 7.89
C PRO A 621 -3.01 -40.42 8.09
N ALA A 622 -2.96 -41.55 8.79
CA ALA A 622 -1.70 -42.28 8.98
C ALA A 622 -1.02 -42.66 7.64
N GLY A 623 -1.78 -42.59 6.55
CA GLY A 623 -1.44 -43.05 5.20
C GLY A 623 -1.25 -44.55 5.14
N THR A 624 -0.92 -45.04 3.96
CA THR A 624 -0.73 -46.46 3.67
C THR A 624 0.56 -46.95 4.33
N PRO A 625 0.49 -47.92 5.27
CA PRO A 625 1.69 -48.43 5.94
C PRO A 625 2.60 -49.22 5.00
N GLY A 626 3.88 -49.34 5.38
CA GLY A 626 4.87 -50.11 4.62
C GLY A 626 5.65 -49.28 3.61
N ILE A 627 6.54 -49.95 2.87
CA ILE A 627 7.50 -49.34 1.93
C ILE A 627 7.13 -49.56 0.45
N ASP A 628 5.92 -50.06 0.18
CA ASP A 628 5.44 -50.27 -1.19
C ASP A 628 4.74 -49.01 -1.74
N GLY A 629 4.17 -48.19 -0.86
CA GLY A 629 3.46 -46.97 -1.23
C GLY A 629 2.03 -47.22 -1.69
N ILE A 630 1.45 -46.23 -2.35
CA ILE A 630 0.12 -46.27 -2.99
C ILE A 630 0.22 -46.47 -4.51
N ALA A 631 1.40 -46.25 -5.09
CA ALA A 631 1.73 -46.52 -6.48
C ALA A 631 3.21 -46.88 -6.58
N ALA A 632 3.54 -47.85 -7.43
CA ALA A 632 4.89 -48.33 -7.64
C ALA A 632 5.13 -48.67 -9.12
N TYR A 633 6.16 -48.06 -9.71
CA TYR A 633 6.53 -48.26 -11.12
C TYR A 633 7.95 -48.84 -11.20
N PRO A 634 8.09 -50.18 -11.30
CA PRO A 634 9.39 -50.84 -11.45
C PRO A 634 10.04 -50.58 -12.82
N PHE A 635 9.26 -50.27 -13.85
CA PHE A 635 9.71 -50.10 -15.23
C PHE A 635 10.39 -51.35 -15.85
N ASP A 636 9.87 -52.54 -15.53
CA ASP A 636 10.41 -53.84 -15.96
C ASP A 636 9.71 -54.44 -17.21
N GLU A 637 8.86 -53.69 -17.91
CA GLU A 637 8.10 -54.20 -19.05
C GLU A 637 8.96 -54.43 -20.31
N ASN A 638 10.12 -53.77 -20.39
CA ASN A 638 11.12 -53.86 -21.47
C ASN A 638 10.62 -53.47 -22.89
N THR A 639 9.31 -53.38 -23.12
CA THR A 639 8.70 -53.12 -24.42
C THR A 639 7.36 -52.39 -24.28
N GLY A 640 6.86 -51.81 -25.37
CA GLY A 640 5.58 -51.09 -25.37
C GLY A 640 5.70 -49.67 -24.78
N THR A 641 4.56 -49.07 -24.48
CA THR A 641 4.43 -47.68 -24.01
C THR A 641 3.68 -47.57 -22.68
N VAL A 642 3.54 -48.67 -21.95
CA VAL A 642 2.83 -48.71 -20.67
C VAL A 642 3.80 -49.25 -19.62
N ALA A 643 3.93 -48.54 -18.51
CA ALA A 643 4.61 -49.00 -17.31
C ALA A 643 3.53 -49.30 -16.26
N ALA A 644 3.46 -50.53 -15.79
CA ALA A 644 2.41 -50.98 -14.89
C ALA A 644 2.60 -50.38 -13.49
N ASP A 645 1.50 -49.98 -12.85
CA ASP A 645 1.48 -49.73 -11.43
C ASP A 645 1.39 -51.08 -10.68
N ALA A 646 2.46 -51.47 -10.02
CA ALA A 646 2.57 -52.77 -9.36
C ALA A 646 1.77 -52.88 -8.06
N VAL A 647 1.27 -51.75 -7.52
CA VAL A 647 0.58 -51.68 -6.21
C VAL A 647 -0.79 -51.02 -6.33
N GLY A 648 -0.91 -49.95 -7.11
CA GLY A 648 -2.16 -49.23 -7.36
C GLY A 648 -2.88 -49.68 -8.64
N ASP A 649 -3.68 -48.77 -9.20
CA ASP A 649 -4.49 -49.00 -10.42
C ASP A 649 -4.27 -47.91 -11.49
N HIS A 650 -3.14 -47.19 -11.41
CA HIS A 650 -2.82 -46.06 -12.29
C HIS A 650 -1.55 -46.32 -13.11
N ASP A 651 -1.65 -47.18 -14.12
CA ASP A 651 -0.56 -47.43 -15.07
C ASP A 651 -0.08 -46.14 -15.75
N ALA A 652 1.24 -45.99 -15.90
CA ALA A 652 1.84 -44.84 -16.56
C ALA A 652 2.02 -45.07 -18.06
N THR A 653 1.64 -44.08 -18.87
CA THR A 653 1.85 -44.09 -20.33
C THR A 653 3.13 -43.34 -20.68
N LEU A 654 4.02 -43.96 -21.44
CA LEU A 654 5.23 -43.34 -21.99
C LEU A 654 4.85 -42.37 -23.12
N VAL A 655 5.36 -41.15 -23.04
CA VAL A 655 5.06 -40.03 -23.95
C VAL A 655 6.31 -39.61 -24.72
N GLY A 656 6.14 -39.09 -25.94
CA GLY A 656 7.21 -38.48 -26.73
C GLY A 656 8.26 -39.46 -27.28
N GLY A 657 7.96 -40.76 -27.25
CA GLY A 657 8.91 -41.80 -27.65
C GLY A 657 9.95 -42.13 -26.58
N ALA A 658 9.64 -41.88 -25.30
CA ALA A 658 10.38 -42.47 -24.18
C ALA A 658 10.49 -43.99 -24.37
N SER A 659 11.58 -44.57 -23.88
CA SER A 659 11.93 -45.97 -24.18
C SER A 659 12.44 -46.70 -22.93
N TRP A 660 12.91 -47.92 -23.11
CA TRP A 660 13.39 -48.79 -22.04
C TRP A 660 14.92 -48.91 -22.11
N THR A 661 15.58 -48.94 -20.96
CA THR A 661 17.04 -49.16 -20.83
C THR A 661 17.37 -50.08 -19.66
N GLU A 662 18.66 -50.34 -19.43
CA GLU A 662 19.12 -51.09 -18.27
C GLU A 662 18.93 -50.26 -16.99
N GLY A 663 18.18 -50.82 -16.05
CA GLY A 663 17.83 -50.18 -14.79
C GLY A 663 18.88 -50.30 -13.69
N LYS A 664 18.55 -49.75 -12.53
CA LYS A 664 19.27 -50.02 -11.28
C LYS A 664 19.03 -51.47 -10.85
N SER A 665 17.85 -52.00 -11.14
CA SER A 665 17.44 -53.39 -11.05
C SER A 665 16.53 -53.68 -12.24
N GLY A 666 16.87 -54.67 -13.09
CA GLY A 666 16.05 -54.99 -14.25
C GLY A 666 16.11 -53.92 -15.34
N SER A 667 14.95 -53.38 -15.75
CA SER A 667 14.84 -52.32 -16.76
C SER A 667 14.46 -50.97 -16.13
N ALA A 668 14.48 -49.91 -16.93
CA ALA A 668 14.20 -48.55 -16.50
C ALA A 668 13.61 -47.72 -17.63
N LEU A 669 12.86 -46.68 -17.26
CA LEU A 669 12.44 -45.63 -18.17
C LEU A 669 13.66 -44.83 -18.64
N ALA A 670 13.85 -44.71 -19.95
CA ALA A 670 14.87 -43.88 -20.57
C ALA A 670 14.25 -42.64 -21.22
N VAL A 671 14.81 -41.47 -20.90
CA VAL A 671 14.35 -40.16 -21.36
C VAL A 671 15.55 -39.28 -21.76
N ASN A 672 15.37 -38.42 -22.75
CA ASN A 672 16.45 -37.73 -23.45
C ASN A 672 16.62 -36.23 -23.10
N GLY A 673 15.88 -35.71 -22.13
CA GLY A 673 15.87 -34.29 -21.76
C GLY A 673 14.98 -33.40 -22.63
N SER A 674 14.14 -33.95 -23.51
CA SER A 674 13.22 -33.18 -24.35
C SER A 674 11.97 -33.96 -24.76
N GLY A 675 10.82 -33.58 -24.21
CA GLY A 675 9.51 -34.08 -24.65
C GLY A 675 9.18 -35.53 -24.26
N GLN A 676 10.10 -36.23 -23.60
CA GLN A 676 9.97 -37.64 -23.19
C GLN A 676 9.74 -37.75 -21.69
N TYR A 677 8.71 -38.49 -21.27
CA TYR A 677 8.32 -38.71 -19.88
C TYR A 677 7.31 -39.86 -19.78
N ALA A 678 6.89 -40.23 -18.57
CA ALA A 678 5.74 -41.09 -18.32
C ALA A 678 4.65 -40.33 -17.56
N ASP A 679 3.39 -40.49 -17.98
CA ASP A 679 2.21 -39.85 -17.39
C ASP A 679 1.29 -40.89 -16.75
N THR A 680 0.99 -40.75 -15.46
CA THR A 680 0.12 -41.67 -14.72
C THR A 680 -1.36 -41.47 -15.03
N GLY A 681 -1.73 -40.35 -15.67
CA GLY A 681 -3.12 -40.01 -15.97
C GLY A 681 -3.97 -39.65 -14.74
N ALA A 682 -3.37 -39.57 -13.55
CA ALA A 682 -4.09 -39.37 -12.29
C ALA A 682 -3.30 -38.49 -11.31
N SER A 683 -4.01 -37.81 -10.43
CA SER A 683 -3.43 -37.18 -9.24
C SER A 683 -3.29 -38.24 -8.16
N LEU A 684 -2.05 -38.60 -7.80
CA LEU A 684 -1.82 -39.71 -6.86
C LEU A 684 -1.82 -39.26 -5.39
N VAL A 685 -1.49 -38.00 -5.10
CA VAL A 685 -1.40 -37.51 -3.71
C VAL A 685 -2.15 -36.21 -3.49
N ASN A 686 -2.68 -36.05 -2.27
CA ASN A 686 -3.12 -34.74 -1.78
C ASN A 686 -1.91 -33.90 -1.39
N THR A 687 -1.55 -32.93 -2.24
CA THR A 687 -0.35 -32.10 -2.10
C THR A 687 -0.43 -31.04 -1.00
N GLU A 688 -1.60 -30.85 -0.38
CA GLU A 688 -1.75 -30.06 0.85
C GLU A 688 -1.43 -30.87 2.12
N GLY A 689 -1.44 -32.20 2.00
CA GLY A 689 -1.18 -33.16 3.07
C GLY A 689 0.28 -33.59 3.17
N SER A 690 0.50 -34.63 3.97
CA SER A 690 1.80 -35.32 4.01
C SER A 690 1.87 -36.36 2.90
N TYR A 691 2.98 -36.41 2.19
CA TYR A 691 3.23 -37.37 1.12
C TYR A 691 4.73 -37.55 0.90
N SER A 692 5.11 -38.61 0.18
CA SER A 692 6.50 -38.84 -0.23
C SER A 692 6.56 -39.35 -1.66
N ALA A 693 7.66 -39.08 -2.35
CA ALA A 693 8.00 -39.66 -3.65
C ALA A 693 9.44 -40.15 -3.61
N ALA A 694 9.68 -41.36 -4.09
CA ALA A 694 10.99 -42.00 -4.17
C ALA A 694 11.27 -42.48 -5.58
N ALA A 695 12.54 -42.48 -5.98
CA ALA A 695 12.98 -43.04 -7.25
C ALA A 695 14.47 -43.38 -7.21
N TRP A 696 14.88 -44.37 -7.99
CA TRP A 696 16.24 -44.45 -8.49
C TRP A 696 16.36 -43.64 -9.78
N VAL A 697 17.38 -42.77 -9.85
CA VAL A 697 17.63 -41.93 -11.02
C VAL A 697 19.10 -41.95 -11.42
N LYS A 698 19.36 -41.97 -12.72
CA LYS A 698 20.70 -41.82 -13.30
C LYS A 698 20.66 -40.71 -14.34
N PHE A 699 21.40 -39.64 -14.10
CA PHE A 699 21.49 -38.50 -15.03
C PHE A 699 22.56 -38.78 -16.10
N ASN A 700 22.24 -38.59 -17.37
CA ASN A 700 23.25 -38.68 -18.44
C ASN A 700 24.20 -37.48 -18.42
N ALA A 701 23.69 -36.32 -18.01
CA ALA A 701 24.43 -35.09 -17.83
C ALA A 701 23.80 -34.22 -16.73
N VAL A 702 24.66 -33.46 -16.04
CA VAL A 702 24.26 -32.42 -15.08
C VAL A 702 24.79 -31.08 -15.61
N GLY A 703 23.94 -30.06 -15.66
CA GLY A 703 24.25 -28.76 -16.27
C GLY A 703 23.43 -27.64 -15.65
N ASP A 704 23.25 -26.53 -16.35
CA ASP A 704 22.54 -25.36 -15.80
C ASP A 704 21.01 -25.49 -15.82
N GLY A 705 20.48 -26.48 -16.54
CA GLY A 705 19.04 -26.76 -16.66
C GLY A 705 18.50 -27.61 -15.51
N PHE A 706 17.26 -27.33 -15.11
CA PHE A 706 16.50 -28.17 -14.19
C PHE A 706 16.10 -29.50 -14.85
N GLN A 707 16.08 -30.57 -14.06
CA GLN A 707 15.68 -31.91 -14.50
C GLN A 707 14.85 -32.60 -13.42
N THR A 708 13.58 -32.85 -13.69
CA THR A 708 12.61 -33.35 -12.71
C THR A 708 12.38 -34.85 -12.86
N VAL A 709 12.53 -35.59 -11.76
CA VAL A 709 12.36 -37.03 -11.69
C VAL A 709 10.89 -37.39 -11.46
N VAL A 710 10.26 -36.79 -10.45
CA VAL A 710 8.84 -36.98 -10.13
C VAL A 710 8.23 -35.63 -9.78
N SER A 711 7.06 -35.33 -10.33
CA SER A 711 6.25 -34.17 -9.96
C SER A 711 4.75 -34.48 -10.05
N GLN A 712 3.93 -33.60 -9.48
CA GLN A 712 2.48 -33.60 -9.73
C GLN A 712 2.05 -32.25 -10.27
N ASP A 713 1.40 -32.23 -11.42
CA ASP A 713 0.99 -31.00 -12.10
C ASP A 713 -0.05 -30.21 -11.31
N GLY A 714 0.10 -28.90 -11.24
CA GLY A 714 -0.97 -27.97 -10.89
C GLY A 714 -1.50 -27.24 -12.13
N ASP A 715 -2.33 -26.22 -11.90
CA ASP A 715 -2.97 -25.46 -12.98
C ASP A 715 -1.93 -24.79 -13.90
N SER A 716 -0.96 -24.08 -13.32
CA SER A 716 0.14 -23.43 -14.05
C SER A 716 1.52 -24.04 -13.76
N THR A 717 1.73 -24.57 -12.55
CA THR A 717 3.03 -25.07 -12.07
C THR A 717 2.83 -26.36 -11.29
N SER A 718 3.79 -27.29 -11.31
CA SER A 718 3.72 -28.50 -10.50
C SER A 718 3.72 -28.16 -9.00
N ALA A 719 2.91 -28.87 -8.22
CA ALA A 719 2.81 -28.67 -6.78
C ALA A 719 4.08 -29.07 -6.01
N PHE A 720 4.89 -29.96 -6.58
CA PHE A 720 6.23 -30.27 -6.09
C PHE A 720 7.13 -30.80 -7.20
N PHE A 721 8.44 -30.75 -6.95
CA PHE A 721 9.48 -31.28 -7.83
C PHE A 721 10.52 -32.05 -7.03
N LEU A 722 10.63 -33.35 -7.26
CA LEU A 722 11.80 -34.14 -6.88
C LEU A 722 12.77 -34.12 -8.06
N GLN A 723 13.86 -33.38 -7.94
CA GLN A 723 14.60 -32.91 -9.13
C GLN A 723 16.10 -32.71 -8.88
N TYR A 724 16.83 -32.49 -9.97
CA TYR A 724 18.10 -31.78 -9.98
C TYR A 724 17.84 -30.30 -10.27
N SER A 725 18.28 -29.42 -9.36
CA SER A 725 18.23 -27.96 -9.53
C SER A 725 19.45 -27.50 -10.34
N GLY A 726 19.21 -27.05 -11.57
CA GLY A 726 20.28 -26.52 -12.43
C GLY A 726 20.88 -25.22 -11.89
N ALA A 727 20.06 -24.37 -11.25
CA ALA A 727 20.53 -23.13 -10.62
C ALA A 727 21.42 -23.36 -9.40
N ASP A 728 21.16 -24.44 -8.64
CA ASP A 728 21.92 -24.77 -7.43
C ASP A 728 23.01 -25.84 -7.66
N HIS A 729 23.02 -26.45 -8.84
CA HIS A 729 23.80 -27.65 -9.22
C HIS A 729 23.66 -28.82 -8.25
N ARG A 730 22.49 -29.01 -7.63
CA ARG A 730 22.28 -29.97 -6.54
C ARG A 730 20.93 -30.67 -6.65
N LEU A 731 20.85 -31.90 -6.13
CA LEU A 731 19.58 -32.60 -5.97
C LEU A 731 18.68 -31.84 -4.98
N ALA A 732 17.38 -31.83 -5.25
CA ALA A 732 16.42 -31.02 -4.52
C ALA A 732 15.05 -31.71 -4.40
N MET A 733 14.44 -31.61 -3.22
CA MET A 733 12.98 -31.63 -3.11
C MET A 733 12.51 -30.19 -3.04
N SER A 734 11.63 -29.79 -3.95
CA SER A 734 11.32 -28.37 -4.20
C SER A 734 9.82 -28.11 -4.24
N PHE A 735 9.42 -26.97 -3.67
CA PHE A 735 8.28 -26.18 -4.12
C PHE A 735 8.80 -24.97 -4.90
N VAL A 736 7.89 -24.22 -5.54
CA VAL A 736 8.26 -22.92 -6.10
C VAL A 736 8.84 -22.04 -4.99
N GLY A 737 10.01 -21.44 -5.24
CA GLY A 737 10.71 -20.56 -4.28
C GLY A 737 11.40 -21.26 -3.09
N THR A 738 11.14 -22.55 -2.80
CA THR A 738 11.74 -23.25 -1.66
C THR A 738 12.33 -24.60 -2.04
N ARG A 739 13.62 -24.84 -1.70
CA ARG A 739 14.31 -26.12 -2.00
C ARG A 739 15.04 -26.69 -0.78
N ALA A 740 14.78 -27.95 -0.46
CA ALA A 740 15.65 -28.76 0.40
C ALA A 740 16.75 -29.36 -0.49
N LEU A 741 17.97 -28.85 -0.35
CA LEU A 741 19.08 -29.10 -1.28
C LEU A 741 20.09 -30.09 -0.69
N ALA A 742 20.50 -31.07 -1.48
CA ALA A 742 21.61 -31.95 -1.13
C ALA A 742 22.90 -31.14 -0.87
N PRO A 743 23.84 -31.65 -0.05
CA PRO A 743 25.06 -30.90 0.28
C PRO A 743 26.05 -30.81 -0.89
N THR A 744 26.00 -31.74 -1.84
CA THR A 744 26.94 -31.86 -2.96
C THR A 744 26.23 -32.03 -4.30
N ALA A 745 26.91 -31.67 -5.38
CA ALA A 745 26.43 -31.91 -6.73
C ALA A 745 26.38 -33.41 -7.06
N PRO A 746 25.39 -33.90 -7.83
CA PRO A 746 25.39 -35.26 -8.33
C PRO A 746 26.37 -35.41 -9.51
N GLU A 747 26.87 -36.64 -9.68
CA GLU A 747 27.72 -37.07 -10.78
C GLU A 747 26.87 -37.65 -11.91
N ALA A 748 27.23 -37.35 -13.15
CA ALA A 748 26.61 -37.99 -14.30
C ALA A 748 26.94 -39.50 -14.35
N ASN A 749 26.02 -40.28 -14.91
CA ASN A 749 26.11 -41.73 -15.11
C ASN A 749 26.20 -42.57 -13.83
N ARG A 750 25.87 -42.00 -12.67
CA ARG A 750 25.71 -42.69 -11.39
C ARG A 750 24.24 -42.81 -11.01
N TRP A 751 23.83 -43.96 -10.50
CA TRP A 751 22.51 -44.14 -9.89
C TRP A 751 22.46 -43.49 -8.51
N TYR A 752 21.41 -42.71 -8.27
CA TYR A 752 21.08 -42.08 -6.98
C TYR A 752 19.70 -42.58 -6.55
N HIS A 753 19.55 -42.94 -5.27
CA HIS A 753 18.23 -43.10 -4.67
C HIS A 753 17.81 -41.77 -4.07
N VAL A 754 16.73 -41.17 -4.58
CA VAL A 754 16.24 -39.87 -4.13
C VAL A 754 14.86 -40.03 -3.51
N VAL A 755 14.66 -39.46 -2.32
CA VAL A 755 13.34 -39.44 -1.67
C VAL A 755 13.00 -38.02 -1.24
N GLY A 756 11.91 -37.49 -1.77
CA GLY A 756 11.29 -36.25 -1.32
C GLY A 756 10.19 -36.56 -0.32
N VAL A 757 10.20 -35.90 0.85
CA VAL A 757 9.18 -36.08 1.89
C VAL A 757 8.56 -34.72 2.22
N ARG A 758 7.24 -34.62 2.09
CA ARG A 758 6.44 -33.53 2.65
C ARG A 758 5.78 -34.02 3.94
N ASP A 759 6.06 -33.35 5.04
CA ASP A 759 5.35 -33.54 6.30
C ASP A 759 4.54 -32.28 6.63
N ALA A 760 3.23 -32.33 6.40
CA ALA A 760 2.31 -31.24 6.69
C ALA A 760 2.03 -31.07 8.19
N ALA A 761 2.24 -32.11 9.01
CA ALA A 761 2.03 -32.04 10.46
C ALA A 761 3.17 -31.25 11.14
N SER A 762 4.42 -31.50 10.74
CA SER A 762 5.57 -30.74 11.23
C SER A 762 5.88 -29.49 10.41
N GLY A 763 5.25 -29.33 9.24
CA GLY A 763 5.50 -28.19 8.33
C GLY A 763 6.90 -28.24 7.73
N THR A 764 7.34 -29.41 7.26
CA THR A 764 8.68 -29.59 6.71
C THR A 764 8.69 -30.26 5.34
N LEU A 765 9.71 -29.89 4.55
CA LEU A 765 10.09 -30.52 3.30
C LEU A 765 11.48 -31.12 3.48
N LYS A 766 11.65 -32.40 3.17
CA LYS A 766 12.93 -33.10 3.31
C LYS A 766 13.37 -33.72 1.99
N LEU A 767 14.68 -33.81 1.82
CA LEU A 767 15.32 -34.58 0.78
C LEU A 767 16.22 -35.61 1.43
N TYR A 768 16.11 -36.86 0.97
CA TYR A 768 17.04 -37.93 1.26
C TYR A 768 17.76 -38.33 -0.03
N VAL A 769 19.05 -38.63 0.09
CA VAL A 769 19.89 -39.11 -1.01
C VAL A 769 20.63 -40.36 -0.52
N ASP A 770 20.56 -41.44 -1.29
CA ASP A 770 21.17 -42.73 -0.99
C ASP A 770 20.83 -43.24 0.43
N GLY A 771 19.55 -43.07 0.81
CA GLY A 771 18.99 -43.52 2.09
C GLY A 771 19.29 -42.62 3.29
N GLN A 772 20.03 -41.53 3.11
CA GLN A 772 20.43 -40.60 4.18
C GLN A 772 19.71 -39.26 4.06
N LEU A 773 19.33 -38.65 5.18
CA LEU A 773 18.73 -37.32 5.21
C LEU A 773 19.77 -36.29 4.73
N ALA A 774 19.52 -35.68 3.57
CA ALA A 774 20.41 -34.71 2.96
C ALA A 774 20.08 -33.28 3.40
N ALA A 775 18.80 -32.93 3.50
CA ALA A 775 18.36 -31.61 3.94
C ALA A 775 16.93 -31.60 4.47
N THR A 776 16.63 -30.61 5.32
CA THR A 776 15.28 -30.26 5.77
C THR A 776 15.05 -28.75 5.58
N LYS A 777 13.86 -28.37 5.12
CA LYS A 777 13.39 -26.99 5.05
C LYS A 777 12.02 -26.87 5.69
N SER A 778 11.80 -25.76 6.41
CA SER A 778 10.49 -25.42 6.94
C SER A 778 9.59 -24.90 5.82
N VAL A 779 8.40 -25.48 5.70
CA VAL A 779 7.37 -25.07 4.74
C VAL A 779 5.99 -25.22 5.40
N CYS A 780 5.38 -24.09 5.69
CA CYS A 780 4.13 -24.03 6.46
C CYS A 780 2.88 -24.49 5.68
N LEU A 781 2.88 -24.41 4.34
CA LEU A 781 1.73 -24.76 3.48
C LEU A 781 2.16 -25.54 2.24
N GLY A 782 1.25 -26.33 1.67
CA GLY A 782 1.40 -26.91 0.33
C GLY A 782 0.42 -26.26 -0.62
N ASP A 783 0.61 -26.51 -1.90
CA ASP A 783 -0.32 -26.08 -2.93
C ASP A 783 -1.24 -27.23 -3.29
N ALA A 784 -2.54 -26.95 -3.35
CA ALA A 784 -3.51 -27.93 -3.81
C ALA A 784 -3.30 -28.19 -5.30
N SER A 785 -3.32 -29.46 -5.70
CA SER A 785 -3.20 -29.88 -7.08
C SER A 785 -4.10 -31.07 -7.32
N THR A 786 -4.78 -31.05 -8.46
CA THR A 786 -5.53 -32.18 -9.00
C THR A 786 -4.97 -32.66 -10.35
N GLY A 787 -3.81 -32.13 -10.77
CA GLY A 787 -3.17 -32.53 -12.02
C GLY A 787 -2.42 -33.84 -11.87
N HIS A 788 -1.99 -34.39 -13.01
CA HIS A 788 -1.40 -35.72 -13.06
C HIS A 788 -0.04 -35.77 -12.36
N THR A 789 0.25 -36.88 -11.68
CA THR A 789 1.61 -37.23 -11.30
C THR A 789 2.36 -37.70 -12.54
N VAL A 790 3.56 -37.15 -12.77
CA VAL A 790 4.37 -37.42 -13.95
C VAL A 790 5.82 -37.74 -13.57
N ILE A 791 6.45 -38.60 -14.36
CA ILE A 791 7.79 -39.11 -14.14
C ILE A 791 8.68 -38.67 -15.31
N GLY A 792 9.75 -37.95 -15.01
CA GLY A 792 10.73 -37.47 -16.00
C GLY A 792 10.50 -36.06 -16.54
N ARG A 793 9.57 -35.27 -15.96
CA ARG A 793 9.40 -33.83 -16.26
C ARG A 793 8.64 -33.08 -15.15
N GLY A 794 8.63 -31.75 -15.23
CA GLY A 794 7.83 -30.85 -14.40
C GLY A 794 6.86 -29.98 -15.23
N LYS A 795 6.15 -29.06 -14.58
CA LYS A 795 5.32 -28.02 -15.20
C LYS A 795 5.60 -26.68 -14.55
N TYR A 796 5.75 -25.63 -15.35
CA TYR A 796 5.98 -24.28 -14.88
C TYR A 796 5.47 -23.28 -15.92
N GLY A 797 4.86 -22.17 -15.47
CA GLY A 797 4.38 -21.14 -16.39
C GLY A 797 3.32 -21.62 -17.39
N GLY A 798 2.54 -22.63 -17.02
CA GLY A 798 1.45 -23.20 -17.84
C GLY A 798 1.87 -24.34 -18.78
N GLY A 799 3.16 -24.61 -18.93
CA GLY A 799 3.67 -25.63 -19.86
C GLY A 799 4.60 -26.67 -19.21
N PRO A 800 4.81 -27.83 -19.86
CA PRO A 800 5.75 -28.84 -19.38
C PRO A 800 7.19 -28.36 -19.57
N VAL A 801 8.02 -28.55 -18.54
CA VAL A 801 9.42 -28.09 -18.45
C VAL A 801 10.27 -29.16 -17.75
N ASP A 802 11.57 -28.87 -17.57
CA ASP A 802 12.48 -29.64 -16.71
C ASP A 802 12.54 -31.13 -17.05
N TYR A 803 12.51 -31.44 -18.35
CA TYR A 803 12.61 -32.81 -18.84
C TYR A 803 13.93 -33.44 -18.39
N LEU A 804 13.83 -34.62 -17.80
CA LEU A 804 14.98 -35.38 -17.35
C LEU A 804 15.76 -35.93 -18.56
N ASN A 805 17.08 -35.79 -18.52
CA ASN A 805 18.01 -36.46 -19.43
C ASN A 805 18.70 -37.60 -18.67
N GLY A 806 18.16 -38.81 -18.76
CA GLY A 806 18.61 -39.91 -17.93
C GLY A 806 17.72 -41.14 -17.96
N ALA A 807 17.86 -41.95 -16.91
CA ALA A 807 17.03 -43.12 -16.65
C ALA A 807 16.40 -43.05 -15.26
N VAL A 808 15.17 -43.56 -15.13
CA VAL A 808 14.41 -43.64 -13.87
C VAL A 808 13.93 -45.07 -13.66
N ASP A 809 14.08 -45.56 -12.43
CA ASP A 809 13.73 -46.92 -12.00
C ASP A 809 13.09 -46.87 -10.60
N GLN A 810 12.29 -47.88 -10.25
CA GLN A 810 11.59 -48.06 -8.98
C GLN A 810 10.98 -46.76 -8.43
N VAL A 811 10.01 -46.17 -9.16
CA VAL A 811 9.32 -44.98 -8.65
C VAL A 811 8.23 -45.40 -7.68
N HIS A 812 8.26 -44.87 -6.47
CA HIS A 812 7.25 -45.10 -5.44
C HIS A 812 6.62 -43.79 -4.96
N VAL A 813 5.30 -43.80 -4.80
CA VAL A 813 4.53 -42.66 -4.28
C VAL A 813 3.79 -43.05 -3.01
N TYR A 814 3.76 -42.16 -2.02
CA TYR A 814 3.20 -42.40 -0.69
C TYR A 814 2.24 -41.29 -0.28
N ASP A 815 1.09 -41.64 0.28
CA ASP A 815 0.10 -40.75 0.92
C ASP A 815 0.45 -40.41 2.38
N ARG A 816 1.73 -40.54 2.75
CA ARG A 816 2.27 -40.18 4.07
C ARG A 816 3.68 -39.63 3.98
N ALA A 817 4.11 -38.96 5.05
CA ALA A 817 5.51 -38.64 5.27
C ALA A 817 6.25 -39.92 5.70
N LEU A 818 7.29 -40.31 4.94
CA LEU A 818 8.18 -41.39 5.33
C LEU A 818 9.09 -40.95 6.49
N SER A 819 9.30 -41.86 7.45
CA SER A 819 10.29 -41.68 8.52
C SER A 819 11.70 -42.00 8.01
N ASP A 820 12.72 -41.57 8.76
CA ASP A 820 14.12 -41.92 8.46
C ASP A 820 14.33 -43.44 8.37
N ALA A 821 13.61 -44.21 9.20
CA ALA A 821 13.64 -45.67 9.18
C ALA A 821 12.98 -46.25 7.93
N ASP A 822 11.84 -45.70 7.49
CA ASP A 822 11.20 -46.11 6.23
C ASP A 822 12.12 -45.88 5.03
N VAL A 823 12.75 -44.69 4.95
CA VAL A 823 13.65 -44.35 3.83
C VAL A 823 14.89 -45.24 3.81
N SER A 824 15.47 -45.53 4.98
CA SER A 824 16.60 -46.46 5.09
C SER A 824 16.22 -47.89 4.67
N ALA A 825 15.00 -48.33 5.01
CA ALA A 825 14.49 -49.64 4.61
C ALA A 825 14.23 -49.72 3.10
N LEU A 826 13.65 -48.65 2.53
CA LEU A 826 13.40 -48.54 1.09
C LEU A 826 14.71 -48.66 0.29
N TYR A 827 15.71 -47.84 0.62
CA TYR A 827 17.04 -47.87 -0.01
C TYR A 827 17.70 -49.26 0.05
N SER A 828 17.62 -49.91 1.22
CA SER A 828 18.25 -51.23 1.42
C SER A 828 17.56 -52.34 0.63
N SER A 829 16.27 -52.17 0.31
CA SER A 829 15.50 -53.13 -0.48
C SER A 829 15.76 -53.01 -1.98
N GLY A 830 16.41 -51.93 -2.43
CA GLY A 830 16.64 -51.63 -3.85
C GLY A 830 15.43 -51.08 -4.59
N LYS A 831 14.33 -50.85 -3.86
CA LYS A 831 13.16 -50.06 -4.29
C LYS A 831 13.46 -48.57 -4.24
#